data_AF-F2ARP6-F1
#
_entry.id   AF-F2ARP6-F1
#
_cell.length_a   1.000
_cell.length_b   1.000
_cell.length_c   1.000
_cell.angle_alpha   90.00
_cell.angle_beta   90.00
_cell.angle_gamma   90.00
#
_symmetry.space_group_name_H-M   'P 1'
#
loop_
_entity.id
_entity.type
_entity.pdbx_description
1 polymer ?
#
loop_
_entity_poly.entity_id
_entity_poly.type
_entity_poly.pdbx_seq_one_letter_code
_entity_poly.pdbx_strand_id
1 'polypeptide(L)'
;MGENDGQSTYSVSADKESIGSFTCPMADQTFAEGKQFHKTFANVQITEGAELEVASKIASADGAEYSRARWSELTFTPANEATAKAAANFAKENQLVAAKTSAESNDRTGSPTKPVSDQPLQMPREKDGDGSVQVTGEKRMWHKVTVTLTGPYAHEQDNTPNPYLDHRMEVEFKHESGKQYLVPGYFAADGNAANTSAEAGTQWRAHFAPDETGEWTYTVHFATGKNAAIDRDASAKTVAAFNGKTGTFNVAKTNKSGRDFRAHGRLRYVNQSHLQFAGTGQYFLKAGADAPETLLGYAEFDGTVAGKPGKVPLKKYEPHLGDWRRGDPTWKDGQGKGLIGAVNYLSSKGCNAFSFLTYNAGGDGDNVWPFIQRDDKLHYDCSKLDQWGIVFDHGTENGMYLHFKLQETENDDHRQGQKAKGFKPESLDGGKLGSQRKLYLREIIARFGHNLALNWNLAEETTQTTDEHLAMLNYIEEMDPYGHHRVLHTYPGEQDKKYDPLLGDKSNLTGVSLQNSHIKDTHWQTVKWSEKAREAGKPWVVAFDESGSAAHGQCPDLGYRGYDGRDKTGKMTYTQHEVRKQTLWGNFMGGGGGVEYYFGYQYDENDLGCEDWRSRDQSWDACRVAIEFFQNNAVPFWEMVNADELVGNEKHDNSKYCLAKAGEAYVVYLPNGGTTSIDLSDADGEFQIHWYNARIGGDLQSGSVKTVSGGGSVEIGQPPADADQDWAVLLRK
;
A
#
# COMPACT_ATOMS: atom_id res chain seq x y z
N MET A 1 10.95 6.24 -39.82
CA MET A 1 10.39 7.37 -39.05
C MET A 1 10.84 8.67 -39.70
N GLY A 2 10.02 9.72 -39.67
CA GLY A 2 10.45 11.05 -40.13
C GLY A 2 11.21 11.80 -39.05
N GLU A 3 12.13 12.67 -39.46
CA GLU A 3 12.93 13.54 -38.58
C GLU A 3 12.83 14.98 -39.10
N ASN A 4 12.89 15.98 -38.21
CA ASN A 4 12.87 17.41 -38.57
C ASN A 4 14.27 17.98 -38.84
N ASP A 5 15.33 17.22 -38.55
CA ASP A 5 16.72 17.66 -38.72
C ASP A 5 17.24 17.36 -40.15
N GLY A 6 16.62 16.40 -40.86
CA GLY A 6 16.96 16.10 -42.25
C GLY A 6 16.29 14.84 -42.82
N GLN A 7 16.28 14.73 -44.15
CA GLN A 7 15.63 13.64 -44.88
C GLN A 7 16.56 12.44 -45.10
N SER A 8 16.58 11.52 -44.14
CA SER A 8 17.30 10.25 -44.28
C SER A 8 16.81 9.46 -45.50
N THR A 9 17.74 8.96 -46.31
CA THR A 9 17.44 8.05 -47.43
C THR A 9 17.84 6.63 -47.07
N TYR A 10 16.90 5.71 -47.16
CA TYR A 10 17.11 4.29 -46.89
C TYR A 10 17.16 3.53 -48.20
N SER A 11 18.10 2.60 -48.33
CA SER A 11 18.17 1.63 -49.42
C SER A 11 18.08 0.23 -48.85
N VAL A 12 17.23 -0.60 -49.46
CA VAL A 12 16.99 -1.98 -49.05
C VAL A 12 17.52 -2.91 -50.13
N SER A 13 18.22 -3.96 -49.73
CA SER A 13 18.69 -5.03 -50.61
C SER A 13 18.45 -6.41 -49.98
N ALA A 14 18.37 -7.43 -50.82
CA ALA A 14 18.37 -8.84 -50.44
C ALA A 14 19.49 -9.55 -51.22
N ASP A 15 20.36 -10.30 -50.56
CA ASP A 15 21.50 -10.99 -51.17
C ASP A 15 22.38 -10.07 -52.05
N LYS A 16 22.51 -8.80 -51.61
CA LYS A 16 23.22 -7.71 -52.30
C LYS A 16 22.54 -7.22 -53.60
N GLU A 17 21.37 -7.73 -53.94
CA GLU A 17 20.52 -7.18 -55.00
C GLU A 17 19.64 -6.06 -54.45
N SER A 18 19.65 -4.91 -55.12
CA SER A 18 18.89 -3.72 -54.69
C SER A 18 17.39 -3.91 -54.90
N ILE A 19 16.62 -3.81 -53.81
CA ILE A 19 15.16 -3.84 -53.83
C ILE A 19 14.60 -2.44 -54.14
N GLY A 20 15.21 -1.40 -53.58
CA GLY A 20 14.83 -0.02 -53.83
C GLY A 20 15.30 0.93 -52.74
N SER A 21 14.93 2.20 -52.89
CA SER A 21 15.23 3.24 -51.90
C SER A 21 14.04 4.13 -51.59
N PHE A 22 14.11 4.77 -50.43
CA PHE A 22 13.10 5.69 -49.93
C PHE A 22 13.76 6.82 -49.15
N THR A 23 13.56 8.05 -49.62
CA THR A 23 13.89 9.26 -48.86
C THR A 23 12.71 9.60 -47.97
N CYS A 24 12.91 9.51 -46.65
CA CYS A 24 11.87 9.77 -45.69
C CYS A 24 11.58 11.29 -45.66
N PRO A 25 10.30 11.71 -45.78
CA PRO A 25 9.95 13.12 -45.70
C PRO A 25 10.23 13.67 -44.29
N MET A 26 10.31 15.00 -44.19
CA MET A 26 10.54 15.68 -42.91
C MET A 26 9.37 15.47 -41.96
N ALA A 27 9.65 15.39 -40.67
CA ALA A 27 8.63 15.46 -39.63
C ALA A 27 8.47 16.90 -39.10
N ASP A 28 7.28 17.23 -38.60
CA ASP A 28 6.99 18.52 -37.96
C ASP A 28 7.51 18.60 -36.51
N GLN A 29 8.09 17.52 -36.01
CA GLN A 29 8.63 17.35 -34.65
C GLN A 29 9.98 16.63 -34.72
N THR A 30 10.70 16.60 -33.60
CA THR A 30 12.04 15.97 -33.49
C THR A 30 12.13 14.58 -34.12
N PHE A 31 11.07 13.78 -33.98
CA PHE A 31 10.80 12.63 -34.83
C PHE A 31 9.29 12.33 -34.81
N ALA A 32 8.79 11.65 -35.84
CA ALA A 32 7.40 11.22 -35.88
C ALA A 32 7.23 9.88 -36.62
N GLU A 33 6.17 9.15 -36.23
CA GLU A 33 5.66 7.98 -36.93
C GLU A 33 4.35 8.29 -37.65
N GLY A 34 4.05 7.55 -38.70
CA GLY A 34 2.88 7.80 -39.54
C GLY A 34 3.04 7.27 -40.95
N LYS A 35 1.91 7.05 -41.62
CA LYS A 35 1.86 6.43 -42.96
C LYS A 35 2.68 7.18 -44.00
N GLN A 36 2.86 8.50 -43.87
CA GLN A 36 3.72 9.27 -44.78
C GLN A 36 5.20 8.86 -44.73
N PHE A 37 5.65 8.18 -43.69
CA PHE A 37 7.03 7.71 -43.53
C PHE A 37 7.23 6.24 -43.95
N HIS A 38 6.20 5.61 -44.51
CA HIS A 38 6.23 4.20 -44.91
C HIS A 38 6.49 4.07 -46.41
N LYS A 39 7.27 3.06 -46.80
CA LYS A 39 7.44 2.66 -48.20
C LYS A 39 7.24 1.16 -48.35
N THR A 40 6.39 0.80 -49.31
CA THR A 40 6.22 -0.58 -49.74
C THR A 40 6.91 -0.78 -51.09
N PHE A 41 7.73 -1.82 -51.16
CA PHE A 41 8.30 -2.34 -52.40
C PHE A 41 7.54 -3.63 -52.75
N ALA A 42 6.89 -3.66 -53.91
CA ALA A 42 6.10 -4.81 -54.34
C ALA A 42 6.93 -5.72 -55.26
N ASN A 43 6.51 -6.98 -55.40
CA ASN A 43 7.13 -7.98 -56.27
C ASN A 43 8.61 -8.28 -55.93
N VAL A 44 8.97 -8.16 -54.66
CA VAL A 44 10.30 -8.51 -54.16
C VAL A 44 10.45 -10.03 -54.12
N GLN A 45 11.44 -10.55 -54.84
CA GLN A 45 11.81 -11.97 -54.74
C GLN A 45 12.80 -12.13 -53.60
N ILE A 46 12.52 -13.08 -52.71
CA ILE A 46 13.37 -13.39 -51.56
C ILE A 46 13.47 -14.90 -51.48
N THR A 47 14.70 -15.40 -51.42
CA THR A 47 15.01 -16.82 -51.31
C THR A 47 15.25 -17.22 -49.86
N GLU A 48 15.20 -18.53 -49.58
CA GLU A 48 15.62 -19.08 -48.30
C GLU A 48 17.07 -18.68 -47.98
N GLY A 49 17.31 -18.21 -46.75
CA GLY A 49 18.62 -17.78 -46.30
C GLY A 49 19.08 -16.42 -46.81
N ALA A 50 18.20 -15.66 -47.48
CA ALA A 50 18.54 -14.35 -48.02
C ALA A 50 19.01 -13.37 -46.94
N GLU A 51 20.15 -12.72 -47.16
CA GLU A 51 20.66 -11.66 -46.30
C GLU A 51 20.03 -10.32 -46.69
N LEU A 52 19.27 -9.74 -45.77
CA LEU A 52 18.63 -8.43 -45.95
C LEU A 52 19.51 -7.33 -45.38
N GLU A 53 19.76 -6.29 -46.18
CA GLU A 53 20.49 -5.11 -45.74
C GLU A 53 19.62 -3.86 -45.89
N VAL A 54 19.54 -3.08 -44.81
CA VAL A 54 18.97 -1.73 -44.83
C VAL A 54 20.12 -0.77 -44.58
N ALA A 55 20.60 -0.14 -45.64
CA ALA A 55 21.58 0.94 -45.55
C ALA A 55 20.86 2.28 -45.48
N SER A 56 21.47 3.24 -44.79
CA SER A 56 20.92 4.59 -44.67
C SER A 56 21.97 5.65 -44.98
N LYS A 57 21.50 6.74 -45.59
CA LYS A 57 22.26 7.96 -45.80
C LYS A 57 21.54 9.08 -45.07
N ILE A 58 22.17 9.59 -44.01
CA ILE A 58 21.68 10.76 -43.28
C ILE A 58 21.75 12.02 -44.15
N ALA A 59 20.90 12.99 -43.84
CA ALA A 59 20.88 14.29 -44.49
C ALA A 59 20.67 15.38 -43.44
N SER A 60 20.94 16.62 -43.84
CA SER A 60 20.70 17.80 -43.01
C SER A 60 19.81 18.77 -43.79
N ALA A 61 18.80 19.31 -43.12
CA ALA A 61 17.92 20.32 -43.70
C ALA A 61 18.55 21.72 -43.71
N ASP A 62 19.44 22.01 -42.75
CA ASP A 62 20.02 23.34 -42.51
C ASP A 62 21.55 23.41 -42.68
N GLY A 63 22.21 22.27 -42.86
CA GLY A 63 23.66 22.12 -42.96
C GLY A 63 24.40 22.06 -41.61
N ALA A 64 23.68 22.10 -40.48
CA ALA A 64 24.24 22.08 -39.13
C ALA A 64 23.82 20.84 -38.34
N GLU A 65 22.54 20.47 -38.38
CA GLU A 65 21.99 19.31 -37.68
C GLU A 65 21.66 18.21 -38.69
N TYR A 66 22.04 16.97 -38.38
CA TYR A 66 21.85 15.84 -39.29
C TYR A 66 20.85 14.86 -38.70
N SER A 67 20.02 14.29 -39.58
CA SER A 67 19.13 13.20 -39.24
C SER A 67 19.91 11.99 -38.71
N ARG A 68 19.26 11.18 -37.86
CA ARG A 68 19.90 10.00 -37.22
C ARG A 68 19.57 8.69 -37.94
N ALA A 69 18.84 8.76 -39.04
CA ALA A 69 18.36 7.61 -39.80
C ALA A 69 17.49 6.64 -38.98
N ARG A 70 16.56 7.18 -38.19
CA ARG A 70 15.65 6.36 -37.35
C ARG A 70 14.63 5.55 -38.18
N TRP A 71 14.61 4.23 -37.98
CA TRP A 71 13.60 3.33 -38.54
C TRP A 71 13.06 2.37 -37.45
N SER A 72 11.83 1.91 -37.61
CA SER A 72 11.12 1.11 -36.60
C SER A 72 11.11 -0.39 -36.96
N GLU A 73 10.60 -0.74 -38.14
CA GLU A 73 10.46 -2.12 -38.60
C GLU A 73 10.54 -2.28 -40.12
N LEU A 74 10.71 -3.53 -40.56
CA LEU A 74 10.57 -3.97 -41.95
C LEU A 74 9.52 -5.10 -41.99
N THR A 75 8.43 -4.88 -42.73
CA THR A 75 7.27 -5.79 -42.71
C THR A 75 7.14 -6.50 -44.05
N PHE A 76 7.13 -7.84 -44.02
CA PHE A 76 6.96 -8.69 -45.20
C PHE A 76 5.51 -9.13 -45.35
N THR A 77 4.92 -8.86 -46.51
CA THR A 77 3.57 -9.31 -46.86
C THR A 77 3.64 -10.22 -48.09
N PRO A 78 3.06 -11.43 -48.06
CA PRO A 78 3.02 -12.29 -49.23
C PRO A 78 2.38 -11.59 -50.43
N ALA A 79 3.02 -11.68 -51.60
CA ALA A 79 2.56 -10.99 -52.80
C ALA A 79 1.21 -11.53 -53.32
N ASN A 80 0.88 -12.79 -53.02
CA ASN A 80 -0.38 -13.43 -53.35
C ASN A 80 -0.58 -14.70 -52.51
N GLU A 81 -1.73 -15.36 -52.67
CA GLU A 81 -2.10 -16.58 -51.96
C GLU A 81 -1.15 -17.76 -52.23
N ALA A 82 -0.61 -17.87 -53.45
CA ALA A 82 0.36 -18.91 -53.80
C ALA A 82 1.70 -18.71 -53.06
N THR A 83 2.17 -17.46 -52.97
CA THR A 83 3.35 -17.10 -52.16
C THR A 83 3.07 -17.33 -50.67
N ALA A 84 1.88 -17.00 -50.16
CA ALA A 84 1.50 -17.26 -48.78
C ALA A 84 1.54 -18.76 -48.46
N LYS A 85 1.04 -19.61 -49.37
CA LYS A 85 1.05 -21.07 -49.23
C LYS A 85 2.46 -21.65 -49.31
N ALA A 86 3.30 -21.13 -50.22
CA ALA A 86 4.70 -21.54 -50.33
C ALA A 86 5.50 -21.16 -49.06
N ALA A 87 5.32 -19.95 -48.54
CA ALA A 87 5.93 -19.50 -47.29
C ALA A 87 5.46 -20.33 -46.08
N ALA A 88 4.18 -20.71 -46.02
CA ALA A 88 3.64 -21.55 -44.96
C ALA A 88 4.22 -22.98 -44.97
N ASN A 89 4.40 -23.57 -46.17
CA ASN A 89 5.03 -24.88 -46.32
C ASN A 89 6.51 -24.84 -45.93
N PHE A 90 7.22 -23.80 -46.37
CA PHE A 90 8.61 -23.55 -46.02
C PHE A 90 8.83 -23.45 -44.50
N ALA A 91 7.98 -22.70 -43.80
CA ALA A 91 8.00 -22.61 -42.34
C ALA A 91 7.83 -23.99 -41.67
N LYS A 92 6.94 -24.82 -42.23
CA LYS A 92 6.63 -26.14 -41.69
C LYS A 92 7.76 -27.16 -41.90
N GLU A 93 8.43 -27.14 -43.05
CA GLU A 93 9.51 -28.08 -43.40
C GLU A 93 10.83 -27.79 -42.68
N ASN A 94 11.14 -26.52 -42.42
CA ASN A 94 12.38 -26.11 -41.74
C ASN A 94 12.25 -26.00 -40.21
N GLN A 95 11.16 -26.48 -39.61
CA GLN A 95 10.82 -26.26 -38.19
C GLN A 95 10.92 -24.77 -37.77
N LEU A 96 10.87 -23.85 -38.73
CA LEU A 96 10.76 -22.43 -38.49
C LEU A 96 9.33 -22.21 -38.04
N VAL A 97 9.16 -22.14 -36.71
CA VAL A 97 7.88 -22.03 -36.01
C VAL A 97 6.96 -21.11 -36.81
N ALA A 98 5.91 -21.70 -37.41
CA ALA A 98 4.82 -20.94 -37.98
C ALA A 98 4.40 -19.94 -36.91
N ALA A 99 4.41 -18.64 -37.24
CA ALA A 99 3.97 -17.59 -36.32
C ALA A 99 2.62 -18.02 -35.76
N LYS A 100 2.64 -18.44 -34.49
CA LYS A 100 1.44 -18.68 -33.72
C LYS A 100 0.62 -17.41 -33.85
N THR A 101 -0.62 -17.53 -34.29
CA THR A 101 -1.66 -16.58 -33.92
C THR A 101 -1.44 -16.21 -32.46
N SER A 102 -1.05 -14.95 -32.24
CA SER A 102 -0.60 -14.33 -30.99
C SER A 102 -0.79 -15.19 -29.73
N ALA A 103 0.19 -16.05 -29.45
CA ALA A 103 0.52 -16.44 -28.09
C ALA A 103 1.84 -15.74 -27.79
N GLU A 104 1.75 -14.73 -26.94
CA GLU A 104 2.84 -14.00 -26.30
C GLU A 104 3.89 -13.44 -27.26
N SER A 105 3.73 -12.16 -27.58
CA SER A 105 4.88 -11.29 -27.74
C SER A 105 5.83 -11.56 -26.56
N ASN A 106 7.10 -11.91 -26.84
CA ASN A 106 8.18 -11.78 -25.85
C ASN A 106 8.46 -10.28 -25.53
N ASP A 107 7.47 -9.41 -25.71
CA ASP A 107 7.44 -8.08 -25.16
C ASP A 107 7.26 -8.21 -23.65
N ARG A 108 8.39 -8.34 -22.96
CA ARG A 108 8.48 -8.37 -21.50
C ARG A 108 8.51 -6.95 -20.91
N THR A 109 8.15 -5.93 -21.68
CA THR A 109 8.15 -4.54 -21.20
C THR A 109 6.92 -4.18 -20.38
N GLY A 110 5.83 -4.95 -20.52
CA GLY A 110 4.63 -4.90 -19.68
C GLY A 110 4.19 -6.29 -19.21
N SER A 111 3.16 -6.35 -18.38
CA SER A 111 2.69 -7.60 -17.79
C SER A 111 1.41 -8.08 -18.48
N PRO A 112 1.25 -9.38 -18.75
CA PRO A 112 0.06 -9.91 -19.36
C PRO A 112 -1.16 -9.71 -18.45
N THR A 113 -2.33 -9.60 -19.06
CA THR A 113 -3.63 -9.68 -18.41
C THR A 113 -4.52 -10.54 -19.29
N LYS A 114 -5.32 -11.41 -18.69
CA LYS A 114 -6.21 -12.31 -19.40
C LYS A 114 -7.64 -12.11 -18.91
N PRO A 115 -8.47 -11.39 -19.67
CA PRO A 115 -9.89 -11.28 -19.39
C PRO A 115 -10.55 -12.65 -19.20
N VAL A 116 -11.45 -12.76 -18.23
CA VAL A 116 -12.27 -13.98 -18.05
C VAL A 116 -13.14 -14.25 -19.28
N SER A 117 -13.56 -13.19 -19.98
CA SER A 117 -14.36 -13.25 -21.20
C SER A 117 -13.69 -12.46 -22.33
N ASP A 118 -13.69 -13.01 -23.54
CA ASP A 118 -13.22 -12.31 -24.76
C ASP A 118 -14.34 -11.46 -25.40
N GLN A 119 -15.55 -11.47 -24.85
CA GLN A 119 -16.67 -10.72 -25.39
C GLN A 119 -16.54 -9.23 -25.06
N PRO A 120 -16.87 -8.31 -25.99
CA PRO A 120 -16.89 -6.88 -25.68
C PRO A 120 -17.82 -6.55 -24.50
N LEU A 121 -18.98 -7.20 -24.44
CA LEU A 121 -19.99 -7.04 -23.41
C LEU A 121 -20.62 -8.40 -23.06
N GLN A 122 -20.95 -8.60 -21.79
CA GLN A 122 -21.71 -9.77 -21.35
C GLN A 122 -23.20 -9.60 -21.67
N MET A 123 -23.84 -10.69 -22.13
CA MET A 123 -25.25 -10.74 -22.55
C MET A 123 -26.00 -11.87 -21.81
N PRO A 124 -27.32 -11.73 -21.56
CA PRO A 124 -28.16 -10.56 -21.85
C PRO A 124 -27.84 -9.38 -20.94
N ARG A 125 -28.16 -8.16 -21.41
CA ARG A 125 -28.04 -6.93 -20.63
C ARG A 125 -29.41 -6.44 -20.17
N GLU A 126 -29.43 -5.87 -18.98
CA GLU A 126 -30.57 -5.09 -18.53
C GLU A 126 -30.48 -3.66 -19.09
N LYS A 127 -31.50 -2.86 -18.81
CA LYS A 127 -31.49 -1.44 -19.18
C LYS A 127 -30.57 -0.67 -18.25
N ASP A 128 -30.01 0.41 -18.77
CA ASP A 128 -29.36 1.42 -17.94
C ASP A 128 -30.31 1.95 -16.86
N GLY A 129 -29.72 2.44 -15.78
CA GLY A 129 -30.43 3.15 -14.72
C GLY A 129 -31.04 4.46 -15.19
N ASP A 130 -31.91 5.02 -14.36
CA ASP A 130 -32.64 6.27 -14.63
C ASP A 130 -31.86 7.54 -14.23
N GLY A 131 -30.65 7.39 -13.71
CA GLY A 131 -29.83 8.49 -13.20
C GLY A 131 -30.30 9.07 -11.88
N SER A 132 -31.16 8.36 -11.13
CA SER A 132 -31.48 8.69 -9.74
C SER A 132 -30.26 8.55 -8.83
N VAL A 133 -30.21 9.36 -7.78
CA VAL A 133 -29.12 9.35 -6.80
C VAL A 133 -29.70 9.16 -5.40
N GLN A 134 -29.11 8.24 -4.64
CA GLN A 134 -29.44 7.99 -3.25
C GLN A 134 -28.24 8.30 -2.35
N VAL A 135 -28.48 8.98 -1.23
CA VAL A 135 -27.46 9.26 -0.20
C VAL A 135 -27.79 8.49 1.08
N THR A 136 -27.00 7.46 1.38
CA THR A 136 -27.16 6.57 2.55
C THR A 136 -26.00 6.71 3.54
N GLY A 137 -26.09 6.03 4.69
CA GLY A 137 -25.15 6.16 5.80
C GLY A 137 -25.60 7.14 6.88
N GLU A 138 -24.98 7.07 8.07
CA GLU A 138 -25.24 8.01 9.15
C GLU A 138 -24.60 9.36 8.80
N LYS A 139 -25.42 10.41 8.62
CA LYS A 139 -24.99 11.74 8.18
C LYS A 139 -24.36 12.52 9.33
N ARG A 140 -23.18 12.08 9.77
CA ARG A 140 -22.39 12.69 10.84
C ARG A 140 -20.95 12.87 10.43
N MET A 141 -20.28 13.84 11.04
CA MET A 141 -18.84 14.02 10.86
C MET A 141 -18.11 12.69 11.07
N TRP A 142 -17.20 12.38 10.17
CA TRP A 142 -16.34 11.19 10.16
C TRP A 142 -17.02 9.86 9.84
N HIS A 143 -18.33 9.84 9.63
CA HIS A 143 -19.05 8.62 9.27
C HIS A 143 -19.05 8.42 7.76
N LYS A 144 -19.04 7.17 7.30
CA LYS A 144 -19.19 6.85 5.87
C LYS A 144 -20.58 7.25 5.38
N VAL A 145 -20.63 8.23 4.48
CA VAL A 145 -21.78 8.63 3.68
C VAL A 145 -21.57 8.09 2.27
N THR A 146 -22.54 7.35 1.74
CA THR A 146 -22.46 6.75 0.40
C THR A 146 -23.41 7.47 -0.54
N VAL A 147 -22.87 8.01 -1.63
CA VAL A 147 -23.66 8.49 -2.77
C VAL A 147 -23.72 7.36 -3.79
N THR A 148 -24.92 6.85 -4.06
CA THR A 148 -25.17 5.81 -5.07
C THR A 148 -25.95 6.40 -6.24
N LEU A 149 -25.38 6.33 -7.43
CA LEU A 149 -26.02 6.67 -8.70
C LEU A 149 -26.55 5.38 -9.34
N THR A 150 -27.81 5.40 -9.77
CA THR A 150 -28.38 4.39 -10.68
C THR A 150 -27.97 4.76 -12.11
N GLY A 151 -26.75 4.35 -12.49
CA GLY A 151 -26.03 4.73 -13.70
C GLY A 151 -26.17 3.72 -14.86
N PRO A 152 -25.23 3.71 -15.82
CA PRO A 152 -25.21 2.72 -16.90
C PRO A 152 -25.21 1.30 -16.35
N TYR A 153 -25.88 0.38 -17.04
CA TYR A 153 -25.75 -1.05 -16.75
C TYR A 153 -24.35 -1.51 -17.16
N ALA A 154 -23.67 -2.20 -16.26
CA ALA A 154 -22.39 -2.83 -16.51
C ALA A 154 -22.33 -4.24 -15.90
N HIS A 155 -21.40 -5.03 -16.40
CA HIS A 155 -20.98 -6.30 -15.81
C HIS A 155 -19.49 -6.20 -15.52
N GLU A 156 -19.03 -6.79 -14.42
CA GLU A 156 -17.62 -6.79 -14.04
C GLU A 156 -16.68 -7.47 -15.06
N GLN A 157 -17.21 -8.17 -16.06
CA GLN A 157 -16.47 -8.82 -17.15
C GLN A 157 -16.60 -8.09 -18.50
N ASP A 158 -17.22 -6.90 -18.53
CA ASP A 158 -17.34 -6.11 -19.76
C ASP A 158 -15.97 -5.55 -20.18
N ASN A 159 -15.58 -5.73 -21.44
CA ASN A 159 -14.28 -5.27 -21.97
C ASN A 159 -14.36 -3.92 -22.70
N THR A 160 -15.49 -3.58 -23.32
CA THR A 160 -15.61 -2.35 -24.13
C THR A 160 -17.05 -1.81 -24.14
N PRO A 161 -17.35 -0.75 -23.37
CA PRO A 161 -16.47 -0.13 -22.38
C PRO A 161 -16.21 -1.06 -21.19
N ASN A 162 -14.98 -1.05 -20.65
CA ASN A 162 -14.68 -1.67 -19.37
C ASN A 162 -15.16 -0.75 -18.23
N PRO A 163 -15.97 -1.23 -17.27
CA PRO A 163 -16.60 -0.37 -16.26
C PRO A 163 -15.63 0.26 -15.26
N TYR A 164 -14.44 -0.32 -15.13
CA TYR A 164 -13.39 0.15 -14.22
C TYR A 164 -12.43 1.12 -14.91
N LEU A 165 -12.15 0.93 -16.20
CA LEU A 165 -11.23 1.77 -16.97
C LEU A 165 -11.90 2.91 -17.72
N ASP A 166 -13.04 2.64 -18.36
CA ASP A 166 -13.61 3.51 -19.40
C ASP A 166 -14.80 4.34 -18.91
N HIS A 167 -15.25 4.12 -17.67
CA HIS A 167 -16.28 4.90 -17.00
C HIS A 167 -15.69 5.64 -15.80
N ARG A 168 -15.63 6.97 -15.89
CA ARG A 168 -15.23 7.82 -14.77
C ARG A 168 -16.47 8.37 -14.08
N MET A 169 -16.73 7.89 -12.86
CA MET A 169 -17.57 8.57 -11.89
C MET A 169 -16.67 9.29 -10.88
N GLU A 170 -16.92 10.56 -10.66
CA GLU A 170 -16.40 11.34 -9.54
C GLU A 170 -17.55 12.09 -8.89
N VAL A 171 -17.49 12.30 -7.58
CA VAL A 171 -18.49 13.08 -6.85
C VAL A 171 -17.79 14.23 -6.16
N GLU A 172 -18.12 15.44 -6.57
CA GLU A 172 -17.72 16.65 -5.86
C GLU A 172 -18.63 16.81 -4.64
N PHE A 173 -18.04 16.96 -3.45
CA PHE A 173 -18.73 17.32 -2.23
C PHE A 173 -18.29 18.72 -1.81
N LYS A 174 -19.24 19.63 -1.65
CA LYS A 174 -19.00 21.02 -1.27
C LYS A 174 -19.77 21.39 -0.01
N HIS A 175 -19.06 21.82 1.01
CA HIS A 175 -19.65 22.35 2.23
C HIS A 175 -20.07 23.81 2.06
N GLU A 176 -21.05 24.27 2.84
CA GLU A 176 -21.44 25.69 2.90
C GLU A 176 -20.29 26.64 3.30
N SER A 177 -19.24 26.14 3.98
CA SER A 177 -18.02 26.91 4.27
C SER A 177 -17.15 27.19 3.04
N GLY A 178 -17.41 26.51 1.92
CA GLY A 178 -16.62 26.55 0.70
C GLY A 178 -15.65 25.38 0.52
N LYS A 179 -15.44 24.58 1.56
CA LYS A 179 -14.57 23.38 1.52
C LYS A 179 -15.09 22.34 0.53
N GLN A 180 -14.17 21.71 -0.19
CA GLN A 180 -14.48 20.83 -1.32
C GLN A 180 -13.62 19.56 -1.33
N TYR A 181 -14.23 18.47 -1.79
CA TYR A 181 -13.58 17.19 -2.07
C TYR A 181 -14.05 16.67 -3.42
N LEU A 182 -13.13 16.11 -4.23
CA LEU A 182 -13.47 15.37 -5.44
C LEU A 182 -13.18 13.89 -5.20
N VAL A 183 -14.22 13.10 -4.96
CA VAL A 183 -14.08 11.70 -4.55
C VAL A 183 -14.30 10.78 -5.75
N PRO A 184 -13.36 9.86 -6.07
CA PRO A 184 -13.57 8.89 -7.13
C PRO A 184 -14.69 7.90 -6.75
N GLY A 185 -15.60 7.64 -7.68
CA GLY A 185 -16.67 6.64 -7.54
C GLY A 185 -16.40 5.38 -8.38
N TYR A 186 -16.99 4.24 -8.04
CA TYR A 186 -16.68 2.95 -8.66
C TYR A 186 -17.96 2.18 -9.04
N PHE A 187 -17.83 1.19 -9.93
CA PHE A 187 -18.91 0.28 -10.29
C PHE A 187 -19.18 -0.74 -9.17
N ALA A 188 -20.43 -0.84 -8.74
CA ALA A 188 -20.85 -1.58 -7.55
C ALA A 188 -21.96 -2.62 -7.82
N ALA A 189 -22.07 -3.11 -9.06
CA ALA A 189 -23.07 -4.10 -9.47
C ALA A 189 -24.50 -3.70 -9.07
N ASP A 190 -25.15 -4.48 -8.20
CA ASP A 190 -26.51 -4.24 -7.69
C ASP A 190 -26.55 -3.38 -6.41
N GLY A 191 -25.39 -2.94 -5.91
CA GLY A 191 -25.25 -2.21 -4.65
C GLY A 191 -25.43 -3.07 -3.39
N ASN A 192 -25.56 -4.37 -3.49
CA ASN A 192 -25.62 -5.29 -2.35
C ASN A 192 -24.74 -6.52 -2.59
N ALA A 193 -23.70 -6.37 -3.42
CA ALA A 193 -22.88 -7.46 -3.93
C ALA A 193 -22.24 -8.28 -2.81
N ALA A 194 -21.90 -7.68 -1.66
CA ALA A 194 -21.40 -8.44 -0.51
C ALA A 194 -22.34 -9.57 -0.08
N ASN A 195 -23.66 -9.39 -0.24
CA ASN A 195 -24.70 -10.37 0.13
C ASN A 195 -25.28 -11.13 -1.06
N THR A 196 -25.36 -10.51 -2.24
CA THR A 196 -26.03 -11.11 -3.41
C THR A 196 -25.07 -11.81 -4.36
N SER A 197 -23.77 -11.55 -4.27
CA SER A 197 -22.79 -11.95 -5.29
C SER A 197 -23.11 -11.43 -6.69
N ALA A 198 -23.77 -10.28 -6.79
CA ALA A 198 -24.04 -9.71 -8.10
C ALA A 198 -22.74 -9.28 -8.79
N GLU A 199 -22.54 -9.79 -10.00
CA GLU A 199 -21.44 -9.47 -10.92
C GLU A 199 -21.81 -8.31 -11.86
N ALA A 200 -23.09 -7.90 -11.88
CA ALA A 200 -23.63 -6.92 -12.80
C ALA A 200 -24.74 -6.08 -12.15
N GLY A 201 -25.01 -4.93 -12.75
CA GLY A 201 -26.10 -4.06 -12.35
C GLY A 201 -25.88 -2.62 -12.78
N THR A 202 -26.58 -1.70 -12.14
CA THR A 202 -26.62 -0.28 -12.50
C THR A 202 -26.10 0.63 -11.40
N GLN A 203 -25.55 0.09 -10.31
CA GLN A 203 -25.18 0.89 -9.15
C GLN A 203 -23.72 1.34 -9.23
N TRP A 204 -23.52 2.63 -9.03
CA TRP A 204 -22.20 3.28 -9.00
C TRP A 204 -22.07 4.09 -7.72
N ARG A 205 -20.96 3.96 -6.99
CA ARG A 205 -20.84 4.46 -5.62
C ARG A 205 -19.63 5.35 -5.42
N ALA A 206 -19.78 6.40 -4.61
CA ALA A 206 -18.67 7.11 -3.99
C ALA A 206 -18.87 7.14 -2.47
N HIS A 207 -17.79 6.89 -1.72
CA HIS A 207 -17.78 6.92 -0.26
C HIS A 207 -17.11 8.18 0.26
N PHE A 208 -17.84 8.94 1.06
CA PHE A 208 -17.39 10.21 1.63
C PHE A 208 -17.48 10.19 3.15
N ALA A 209 -16.43 10.63 3.84
CA ALA A 209 -16.47 10.84 5.29
C ALA A 209 -16.36 12.36 5.55
N PRO A 210 -17.51 13.06 5.76
CA PRO A 210 -17.53 14.51 5.92
C PRO A 210 -16.78 14.94 7.18
N ASP A 211 -16.05 16.05 7.10
CA ASP A 211 -15.23 16.54 8.19
C ASP A 211 -15.68 17.88 8.79
N GLU A 212 -16.87 18.34 8.37
CA GLU A 212 -17.53 19.53 8.92
C GLU A 212 -19.03 19.26 9.10
N THR A 213 -19.61 19.80 10.18
CA THR A 213 -21.06 19.85 10.36
C THR A 213 -21.66 20.97 9.52
N GLY A 214 -22.86 20.75 9.01
CA GLY A 214 -23.58 21.73 8.19
C GLY A 214 -24.10 21.09 6.91
N GLU A 215 -24.56 21.92 5.98
CA GLU A 215 -25.05 21.45 4.70
C GLU A 215 -23.89 21.13 3.74
N TRP A 216 -23.93 19.92 3.18
CA TRP A 216 -23.07 19.50 2.08
C TRP A 216 -23.91 19.34 0.81
N THR A 217 -23.43 19.90 -0.28
CA THR A 217 -23.94 19.67 -1.64
C THR A 217 -23.07 18.63 -2.32
N TYR A 218 -23.67 17.67 -3.03
CA TYR A 218 -22.94 16.79 -3.93
C TYR A 218 -23.23 17.14 -5.40
N THR A 219 -22.25 16.91 -6.27
CA THR A 219 -22.39 16.96 -7.73
C THR A 219 -21.72 15.73 -8.34
N VAL A 220 -22.47 14.92 -9.09
CA VAL A 220 -21.94 13.75 -9.80
C VAL A 220 -21.38 14.17 -11.15
N HIS A 221 -20.13 13.83 -11.40
CA HIS A 221 -19.46 13.95 -12.69
C HIS A 221 -19.33 12.55 -13.30
N PHE A 222 -19.92 12.34 -14.48
CA PHE A 222 -19.90 11.04 -15.14
C PHE A 222 -19.47 11.17 -16.59
N ALA A 223 -18.39 10.50 -16.96
CA ALA A 223 -17.83 10.51 -18.30
C ALA A 223 -17.47 9.09 -18.76
N THR A 224 -17.45 8.89 -20.08
CA THR A 224 -17.00 7.66 -20.71
C THR A 224 -16.00 7.93 -21.82
N GLY A 225 -14.95 7.12 -21.87
CA GLY A 225 -13.87 7.23 -22.84
C GLY A 225 -12.77 6.27 -22.47
N LYS A 226 -11.90 5.92 -23.42
CA LYS A 226 -10.80 5.00 -23.18
C LYS A 226 -9.94 5.50 -22.01
N ASN A 227 -9.74 4.67 -20.99
CA ASN A 227 -8.96 5.00 -19.78
C ASN A 227 -9.48 6.21 -18.99
N ALA A 228 -10.73 6.64 -19.19
CA ALA A 228 -11.27 7.82 -18.55
C ALA A 228 -11.18 7.77 -17.01
N ALA A 229 -11.30 6.59 -16.39
CA ALA A 229 -11.32 6.45 -14.94
C ALA A 229 -9.96 6.64 -14.25
N ILE A 230 -8.86 6.48 -14.99
CA ILE A 230 -7.48 6.43 -14.47
C ILE A 230 -6.61 7.59 -14.94
N ASP A 231 -7.16 8.46 -15.79
CA ASP A 231 -6.49 9.63 -16.34
C ASP A 231 -7.53 10.73 -16.55
N ARG A 232 -7.43 11.80 -15.74
CA ARG A 232 -8.39 12.92 -15.78
C ARG A 232 -8.31 13.69 -17.09
N ASP A 233 -7.15 13.69 -17.74
CA ASP A 233 -6.87 14.36 -19.02
C ASP A 233 -7.24 13.49 -20.24
N ALA A 234 -7.57 12.21 -20.03
CA ALA A 234 -8.02 11.35 -21.11
C ALA A 234 -9.28 11.92 -21.80
N SER A 235 -9.31 11.80 -23.13
CA SER A 235 -10.46 12.21 -23.93
C SER A 235 -11.69 11.37 -23.57
N ALA A 236 -12.65 12.01 -22.92
CA ALA A 236 -13.89 11.39 -22.46
C ALA A 236 -15.11 12.25 -22.79
N LYS A 237 -16.24 11.61 -23.05
CA LYS A 237 -17.53 12.25 -23.29
C LYS A 237 -18.36 12.21 -22.03
N THR A 238 -18.95 13.33 -21.65
CA THR A 238 -19.92 13.36 -20.55
C THR A 238 -21.14 12.53 -20.90
N VAL A 239 -21.63 11.73 -19.94
CA VAL A 239 -22.83 10.92 -20.14
C VAL A 239 -24.01 11.68 -19.56
N ALA A 240 -24.72 12.43 -20.42
CA ALA A 240 -25.72 13.43 -20.01
C ALA A 240 -26.82 12.90 -19.07
N ALA A 241 -27.20 11.63 -19.18
CA ALA A 241 -28.21 11.02 -18.29
C ALA A 241 -27.75 10.92 -16.82
N PHE A 242 -26.43 10.88 -16.58
CA PHE A 242 -25.82 10.58 -15.28
C PHE A 242 -24.91 11.70 -14.76
N ASN A 243 -24.45 12.58 -15.64
CA ASN A 243 -23.60 13.73 -15.31
C ASN A 243 -24.43 14.92 -14.81
N GLY A 244 -23.89 15.68 -13.85
CA GLY A 244 -24.49 16.90 -13.31
C GLY A 244 -25.62 16.66 -12.31
N LYS A 245 -25.81 15.42 -11.84
CA LYS A 245 -26.80 15.13 -10.78
C LYS A 245 -26.34 15.77 -9.48
N THR A 246 -27.23 16.49 -8.82
CA THR A 246 -26.93 17.22 -7.59
C THR A 246 -27.99 16.99 -6.52
N GLY A 247 -27.61 17.23 -5.27
CA GLY A 247 -28.49 17.23 -4.11
C GLY A 247 -27.73 17.69 -2.87
N THR A 248 -28.44 17.81 -1.74
CA THR A 248 -27.84 18.22 -0.48
C THR A 248 -28.13 17.21 0.64
N PHE A 249 -27.29 17.23 1.67
CA PHE A 249 -27.54 16.55 2.92
C PHE A 249 -26.90 17.30 4.08
N ASN A 250 -27.54 17.25 5.25
CA ASN A 250 -27.03 17.89 6.46
C ASN A 250 -26.22 16.90 7.29
N VAL A 251 -25.04 17.32 7.73
CA VAL A 251 -24.11 16.55 8.56
C VAL A 251 -24.16 17.06 10.00
N ALA A 252 -24.50 16.17 10.93
CA ALA A 252 -24.46 16.46 12.36
C ALA A 252 -23.09 16.13 12.99
N LYS A 253 -22.88 16.51 14.25
CA LYS A 253 -21.69 16.09 15.01
C LYS A 253 -21.67 14.57 15.16
N THR A 254 -20.47 13.98 15.24
CA THR A 254 -20.32 12.57 15.61
C THR A 254 -20.95 12.30 16.98
N ASN A 255 -21.53 11.11 17.15
CA ASN A 255 -22.06 10.58 18.40
C ASN A 255 -21.21 9.44 18.96
N LYS A 256 -20.04 9.18 18.36
CA LYS A 256 -19.14 8.10 18.74
C LYS A 256 -18.15 8.60 19.80
N SER A 257 -17.60 7.66 20.56
CA SER A 257 -16.69 7.91 21.69
C SER A 257 -15.73 6.73 21.86
N GLY A 258 -14.78 6.84 22.80
CA GLY A 258 -13.85 5.76 23.10
C GLY A 258 -12.86 5.56 21.95
N ARG A 259 -12.59 4.31 21.57
CA ARG A 259 -11.58 4.00 20.55
C ARG A 259 -12.05 4.14 19.09
N ASP A 260 -13.35 4.18 18.86
CA ASP A 260 -13.93 4.32 17.53
C ASP A 260 -13.35 5.58 16.86
N PHE A 261 -12.70 5.43 15.71
CA PHE A 261 -12.02 6.56 15.07
C PHE A 261 -12.97 7.66 14.61
N ARG A 262 -14.27 7.38 14.48
CA ARG A 262 -15.28 8.40 14.22
C ARG A 262 -15.46 9.36 15.39
N ALA A 263 -14.95 9.05 16.59
CA ALA A 263 -14.87 9.96 17.72
C ALA A 263 -13.70 10.95 17.61
N HIS A 264 -12.64 10.56 16.89
CA HIS A 264 -11.36 11.26 16.81
C HIS A 264 -11.18 12.04 15.51
N GLY A 265 -11.81 11.57 14.43
CA GLY A 265 -11.67 12.08 13.08
C GLY A 265 -10.58 11.37 12.28
N ARG A 266 -10.30 11.88 11.08
CA ARG A 266 -9.28 11.29 10.19
C ARG A 266 -7.88 11.48 10.78
N LEU A 267 -7.08 10.43 10.78
CA LEU A 267 -5.67 10.45 11.13
C LEU A 267 -4.86 11.02 9.95
N ARG A 268 -4.08 12.08 10.19
CA ARG A 268 -3.38 12.84 9.15
C ARG A 268 -1.89 12.91 9.42
N TYR A 269 -1.11 12.92 8.35
CA TYR A 269 0.26 13.41 8.40
C TYR A 269 0.23 14.94 8.48
N VAL A 270 0.87 15.49 9.51
CA VAL A 270 0.86 16.94 9.81
C VAL A 270 2.23 17.59 9.69
N ASN A 271 3.08 17.04 8.81
CA ASN A 271 4.49 17.44 8.64
C ASN A 271 5.32 17.32 9.94
N GLN A 272 5.07 16.24 10.69
CA GLN A 272 5.71 15.90 11.96
C GLN A 272 6.03 14.40 11.98
N SER A 273 6.87 13.95 12.92
CA SER A 273 7.26 12.53 13.05
C SER A 273 6.13 11.61 13.52
N HIS A 274 4.96 12.16 13.84
CA HIS A 274 3.79 11.42 14.32
C HIS A 274 2.52 11.88 13.60
N LEU A 275 1.60 10.94 13.42
CA LEU A 275 0.28 11.24 12.87
C LEU A 275 -0.62 11.88 13.93
N GLN A 276 -1.58 12.69 13.48
CA GLN A 276 -2.51 13.42 14.36
C GLN A 276 -3.96 13.28 13.89
N PHE A 277 -4.87 13.02 14.82
CA PHE A 277 -6.30 13.00 14.54
C PHE A 277 -6.84 14.41 14.28
N ALA A 278 -7.48 14.61 13.13
CA ALA A 278 -7.98 15.90 12.69
C ALA A 278 -9.11 16.47 13.56
N GLY A 279 -9.91 15.63 14.20
CA GLY A 279 -11.04 16.06 15.02
C GLY A 279 -10.65 16.41 16.46
N THR A 280 -9.73 15.65 17.06
CA THR A 280 -9.33 15.82 18.47
C THR A 280 -7.98 16.50 18.66
N GLY A 281 -7.13 16.54 17.63
CA GLY A 281 -5.74 16.99 17.75
C GLY A 281 -4.82 16.01 18.49
N GLN A 282 -5.32 14.82 18.86
CA GLN A 282 -4.52 13.81 19.54
C GLN A 282 -3.51 13.18 18.60
N TYR A 283 -2.25 13.07 19.04
CA TYR A 283 -1.20 12.34 18.32
C TYR A 283 -1.31 10.82 18.54
N PHE A 284 -0.85 10.06 17.55
CA PHE A 284 -1.03 8.62 17.46
C PHE A 284 0.30 7.86 17.52
N LEU A 285 0.32 6.81 18.35
CA LEU A 285 1.36 5.77 18.35
C LEU A 285 0.71 4.47 17.89
N LYS A 286 1.37 3.79 16.94
CA LYS A 286 0.89 2.55 16.33
C LYS A 286 1.44 1.32 17.08
N ALA A 287 0.59 0.35 17.40
CA ALA A 287 1.01 -0.99 17.83
C ALA A 287 -0.01 -2.06 17.40
N GLY A 288 0.45 -3.08 16.67
CA GLY A 288 -0.46 -4.06 16.08
C GLY A 288 0.19 -5.29 15.46
N ALA A 289 -0.61 -6.03 14.69
CA ALA A 289 -0.18 -7.23 13.99
C ALA A 289 0.22 -6.89 12.54
N ASP A 290 1.43 -7.25 12.14
CA ASP A 290 1.82 -7.23 10.72
C ASP A 290 1.49 -8.56 10.02
N ALA A 291 1.33 -9.61 10.83
CA ALA A 291 0.99 -10.95 10.38
C ALA A 291 -0.47 -11.33 10.70
N PRO A 292 -1.14 -12.13 9.85
CA PRO A 292 -0.62 -12.63 8.59
C PRO A 292 -0.76 -11.63 7.44
N GLU A 293 0.25 -11.52 6.58
CA GLU A 293 0.14 -10.76 5.30
C GLU A 293 -1.07 -11.22 4.45
N THR A 294 -1.43 -12.50 4.58
CA THR A 294 -2.50 -13.18 3.84
C THR A 294 -3.88 -13.02 4.50
N LEU A 295 -4.08 -12.06 5.40
CA LEU A 295 -5.33 -11.86 6.15
C LEU A 295 -6.58 -11.82 5.26
N LEU A 296 -6.48 -11.24 4.06
CA LEU A 296 -7.58 -11.17 3.09
C LEU A 296 -7.77 -12.45 2.26
N GLY A 297 -6.88 -13.43 2.37
CA GLY A 297 -7.02 -14.76 1.78
C GLY A 297 -7.99 -15.60 2.60
N TYR A 298 -9.26 -15.19 2.68
CA TYR A 298 -10.25 -15.70 3.62
C TYR A 298 -11.32 -16.56 2.91
N ALA A 299 -11.66 -17.71 3.49
CA ALA A 299 -12.47 -18.74 2.85
C ALA A 299 -13.93 -18.34 2.61
N GLU A 300 -14.44 -17.34 3.33
CA GLU A 300 -15.82 -16.86 3.18
C GLU A 300 -15.92 -15.57 2.39
N PHE A 301 -14.83 -15.08 1.77
CA PHE A 301 -14.93 -14.06 0.73
C PHE A 301 -15.33 -14.68 -0.61
N ASP A 302 -16.16 -13.96 -1.35
CA ASP A 302 -16.61 -14.38 -2.67
C ASP A 302 -15.45 -14.40 -3.68
N GLY A 303 -15.55 -15.26 -4.71
CA GLY A 303 -14.55 -15.31 -5.79
C GLY A 303 -13.10 -15.50 -5.34
N THR A 304 -12.87 -16.02 -4.13
CA THR A 304 -11.54 -16.11 -3.50
C THR A 304 -11.02 -17.54 -3.57
N VAL A 305 -9.79 -17.71 -4.06
CA VAL A 305 -9.14 -19.02 -4.18
C VAL A 305 -7.68 -18.91 -3.75
N ALA A 306 -7.13 -20.00 -3.22
CA ALA A 306 -5.70 -20.09 -2.96
C ALA A 306 -4.98 -20.74 -4.15
N GLY A 307 -3.95 -20.11 -4.68
CA GLY A 307 -3.07 -20.68 -5.70
C GLY A 307 -2.16 -21.78 -5.15
N LYS A 308 -1.90 -21.77 -3.84
CA LYS A 308 -1.09 -22.77 -3.12
C LYS A 308 -1.85 -23.44 -1.97
N PRO A 309 -3.01 -24.08 -2.20
CA PRO A 309 -3.92 -24.51 -1.14
C PRO A 309 -3.31 -25.58 -0.19
N GLY A 310 -2.29 -26.32 -0.63
CA GLY A 310 -1.56 -27.28 0.20
C GLY A 310 -0.49 -26.67 1.12
N LYS A 311 -0.15 -25.38 0.94
CA LYS A 311 0.86 -24.66 1.74
C LYS A 311 0.25 -23.48 2.49
N VAL A 312 -0.56 -22.69 1.79
CA VAL A 312 -1.23 -21.50 2.31
C VAL A 312 -2.71 -21.59 1.93
N PRO A 313 -3.51 -22.39 2.67
CA PRO A 313 -4.94 -22.46 2.42
C PRO A 313 -5.62 -21.12 2.74
N LEU A 314 -6.86 -20.96 2.27
CA LEU A 314 -7.68 -19.83 2.70
C LEU A 314 -7.98 -19.94 4.20
N LYS A 315 -7.88 -18.80 4.88
CA LYS A 315 -8.07 -18.66 6.32
C LYS A 315 -9.52 -18.82 6.72
N LYS A 316 -9.75 -19.16 7.99
CA LYS A 316 -11.10 -19.29 8.55
C LYS A 316 -11.30 -18.54 9.87
N TYR A 317 -10.21 -18.28 10.58
CA TYR A 317 -10.19 -17.66 11.90
C TYR A 317 -11.14 -18.36 12.89
N GLU A 318 -11.21 -19.70 12.82
CA GLU A 318 -12.04 -20.51 13.71
C GLU A 318 -11.78 -20.24 15.21
N PRO A 319 -10.52 -20.02 15.67
CA PRO A 319 -10.23 -19.66 17.06
C PRO A 319 -10.90 -18.37 17.53
N HIS A 320 -11.29 -17.49 16.60
CA HIS A 320 -11.87 -16.19 16.88
C HIS A 320 -13.40 -16.11 16.71
N LEU A 321 -14.07 -17.22 16.39
CA LEU A 321 -15.54 -17.25 16.31
C LEU A 321 -16.22 -16.81 17.62
N GLY A 322 -15.59 -17.09 18.77
CA GLY A 322 -16.08 -16.67 20.08
C GLY A 322 -15.89 -15.18 20.38
N ASP A 323 -15.07 -14.48 19.60
CA ASP A 323 -14.81 -13.05 19.73
C ASP A 323 -15.80 -12.19 18.92
N TRP A 324 -16.52 -12.80 17.98
CA TRP A 324 -17.65 -12.16 17.30
C TRP A 324 -18.82 -11.96 18.28
N ARG A 325 -19.41 -10.77 18.26
CA ARG A 325 -20.45 -10.34 19.19
C ARG A 325 -21.75 -10.08 18.43
N ARG A 326 -22.87 -10.25 19.15
CA ARG A 326 -24.18 -9.93 18.59
C ARG A 326 -24.23 -8.44 18.17
N GLY A 327 -24.48 -8.21 16.88
CA GLY A 327 -24.55 -6.87 16.30
C GLY A 327 -23.33 -6.52 15.45
N ASP A 328 -22.25 -7.29 15.54
CA ASP A 328 -21.13 -7.18 14.62
C ASP A 328 -21.56 -7.55 13.21
N PRO A 329 -20.89 -6.98 12.18
CA PRO A 329 -21.29 -7.20 10.81
C PRO A 329 -21.02 -8.64 10.37
N THR A 330 -21.78 -9.05 9.35
CA THR A 330 -21.65 -10.30 8.60
C THR A 330 -22.11 -10.04 7.17
N TRP A 331 -21.80 -10.95 6.26
CA TRP A 331 -22.41 -11.00 4.93
C TRP A 331 -23.02 -12.37 4.66
N LYS A 332 -23.80 -12.52 3.58
CA LYS A 332 -24.40 -13.79 3.12
C LYS A 332 -24.96 -14.66 4.26
N ASP A 333 -25.83 -14.06 5.07
CA ASP A 333 -26.50 -14.72 6.18
C ASP A 333 -25.58 -15.37 7.23
N GLY A 334 -24.45 -14.72 7.53
CA GLY A 334 -23.63 -15.03 8.71
C GLY A 334 -22.18 -15.38 8.43
N GLN A 335 -21.72 -15.23 7.20
CA GLN A 335 -20.30 -15.30 6.84
C GLN A 335 -19.53 -14.08 7.39
N GLY A 336 -18.22 -14.27 7.57
CA GLY A 336 -17.30 -13.24 8.04
C GLY A 336 -17.00 -13.28 9.53
N LYS A 337 -17.71 -14.11 10.30
CA LYS A 337 -17.64 -14.08 11.77
C LYS A 337 -16.24 -14.34 12.32
N GLY A 338 -15.49 -15.25 11.71
CA GLY A 338 -14.14 -15.56 12.16
C GLY A 338 -13.21 -14.35 12.04
N LEU A 339 -13.17 -13.72 10.87
CA LEU A 339 -12.31 -12.57 10.60
C LEU A 339 -12.76 -11.33 11.40
N ILE A 340 -14.06 -11.05 11.48
CA ILE A 340 -14.60 -9.96 12.31
C ILE A 340 -14.27 -10.19 13.80
N GLY A 341 -14.39 -11.44 14.28
CA GLY A 341 -13.98 -11.83 15.62
C GLY A 341 -12.48 -11.65 15.86
N ALA A 342 -11.62 -11.95 14.87
CA ALA A 342 -10.18 -11.75 15.00
C ALA A 342 -9.84 -10.26 15.20
N VAL A 343 -10.46 -9.38 14.42
CA VAL A 343 -10.33 -7.91 14.58
C VAL A 343 -10.82 -7.47 15.96
N ASN A 344 -11.95 -7.99 16.44
CA ASN A 344 -12.45 -7.71 17.80
C ASN A 344 -11.46 -8.14 18.88
N TYR A 345 -10.87 -9.32 18.74
CA TYR A 345 -9.90 -9.85 19.69
C TYR A 345 -8.69 -8.92 19.79
N LEU A 346 -8.06 -8.60 18.65
CA LEU A 346 -6.87 -7.75 18.62
C LEU A 346 -7.18 -6.35 19.17
N SER A 347 -8.31 -5.76 18.75
CA SER A 347 -8.80 -4.51 19.33
C SER A 347 -8.96 -4.65 20.85
N SER A 348 -9.64 -5.68 21.34
CA SER A 348 -9.90 -5.86 22.79
C SER A 348 -8.65 -5.98 23.66
N LYS A 349 -7.52 -6.43 23.10
CA LYS A 349 -6.22 -6.45 23.78
C LYS A 349 -5.55 -5.08 23.90
N GLY A 350 -6.09 -4.07 23.23
CA GLY A 350 -5.60 -2.69 23.23
C GLY A 350 -4.70 -2.34 22.06
N CYS A 351 -4.44 -3.28 21.14
CA CYS A 351 -3.79 -2.99 19.87
C CYS A 351 -4.68 -2.08 19.01
N ASN A 352 -4.04 -1.30 18.14
CA ASN A 352 -4.71 -0.28 17.35
C ASN A 352 -4.30 -0.29 15.87
N ALA A 353 -3.68 -1.36 15.40
CA ALA A 353 -3.29 -1.53 14.00
C ALA A 353 -3.33 -3.00 13.58
N PHE A 354 -3.59 -3.23 12.30
CA PHE A 354 -3.29 -4.49 11.64
C PHE A 354 -2.97 -4.24 10.16
N SER A 355 -2.05 -5.04 9.62
CA SER A 355 -1.69 -5.00 8.21
C SER A 355 -2.25 -6.18 7.42
N PHE A 356 -2.21 -6.03 6.10
CA PHE A 356 -2.64 -7.01 5.13
C PHE A 356 -2.12 -6.64 3.74
N LEU A 357 -1.81 -7.64 2.92
CA LEU A 357 -1.62 -7.43 1.49
C LEU A 357 -2.99 -7.31 0.81
N THR A 358 -3.13 -6.37 -0.12
CA THR A 358 -4.29 -6.30 -1.03
C THR A 358 -4.02 -6.94 -2.39
N TYR A 359 -2.76 -7.30 -2.68
CA TYR A 359 -2.39 -8.02 -3.90
C TYR A 359 -1.11 -8.84 -3.71
N ASN A 360 -1.22 -10.18 -3.77
CA ASN A 360 -0.11 -11.11 -3.54
C ASN A 360 -0.04 -12.24 -4.59
N ALA A 361 -0.68 -12.04 -5.75
CA ALA A 361 -0.67 -13.03 -6.82
C ALA A 361 0.77 -13.30 -7.29
N GLY A 362 1.17 -14.57 -7.32
CA GLY A 362 2.51 -15.01 -7.70
C GLY A 362 3.52 -15.04 -6.56
N GLY A 363 3.22 -14.41 -5.43
CA GLY A 363 4.12 -14.40 -4.28
C GLY A 363 3.79 -15.41 -3.22
N ASP A 364 4.21 -15.17 -1.98
CA ASP A 364 4.34 -16.24 -0.99
C ASP A 364 3.00 -16.88 -0.63
N GLY A 365 1.98 -16.05 -0.36
CA GLY A 365 0.60 -16.50 -0.16
C GLY A 365 -0.15 -16.92 -1.44
N ASP A 366 -0.02 -16.17 -2.53
CA ASP A 366 -0.71 -16.39 -3.81
C ASP A 366 -2.22 -16.68 -3.65
N ASN A 367 -2.92 -15.84 -2.90
CA ASN A 367 -4.31 -16.05 -2.49
C ASN A 367 -5.11 -14.76 -2.23
N VAL A 368 -4.55 -13.59 -2.53
CA VAL A 368 -5.15 -12.27 -2.37
C VAL A 368 -4.98 -11.44 -3.63
N TRP A 369 -6.10 -11.05 -4.22
CA TRP A 369 -6.17 -10.06 -5.29
C TRP A 369 -7.58 -9.46 -5.32
N PRO A 370 -7.74 -8.21 -5.80
CA PRO A 370 -9.04 -7.57 -5.89
C PRO A 370 -9.82 -7.98 -7.15
N PHE A 371 -9.19 -8.75 -8.03
CA PHE A 371 -9.71 -9.10 -9.35
C PHE A 371 -10.76 -10.23 -9.31
N ILE A 372 -11.56 -10.33 -10.37
CA ILE A 372 -12.49 -11.46 -10.59
C ILE A 372 -11.75 -12.79 -10.79
N GLN A 373 -10.53 -12.72 -11.33
CA GLN A 373 -9.63 -13.85 -11.50
C GLN A 373 -8.19 -13.36 -11.35
N ARG A 374 -7.33 -14.22 -10.81
CA ARG A 374 -5.91 -13.96 -10.55
C ARG A 374 -5.16 -13.21 -11.67
N ASP A 375 -5.40 -13.57 -12.93
CA ASP A 375 -4.65 -13.01 -14.08
C ASP A 375 -5.45 -11.94 -14.85
N ASP A 376 -6.64 -11.56 -14.37
CA ASP A 376 -7.51 -10.55 -14.99
C ASP A 376 -7.40 -9.19 -14.30
N LYS A 377 -6.29 -8.50 -14.53
CA LYS A 377 -5.90 -7.28 -13.80
C LYS A 377 -6.74 -6.05 -14.11
N LEU A 378 -7.66 -6.16 -15.07
CA LEU A 378 -8.49 -5.05 -15.52
C LEU A 378 -9.96 -5.19 -15.09
N HIS A 379 -10.32 -6.27 -14.38
CA HIS A 379 -11.68 -6.54 -13.93
C HIS A 379 -11.70 -6.87 -12.44
N TYR A 380 -12.49 -6.11 -11.69
CA TYR A 380 -12.52 -6.15 -10.21
C TYR A 380 -13.75 -6.90 -9.74
N ASP A 381 -13.60 -7.68 -8.68
CA ASP A 381 -14.67 -8.47 -8.10
C ASP A 381 -15.54 -7.59 -7.20
N CYS A 382 -16.77 -7.32 -7.62
CA CYS A 382 -17.65 -6.41 -6.92
C CYS A 382 -18.03 -6.91 -5.52
N SER A 383 -18.34 -8.21 -5.38
CA SER A 383 -18.81 -8.80 -4.13
C SER A 383 -17.69 -8.99 -3.12
N LYS A 384 -16.52 -9.50 -3.55
CA LYS A 384 -15.32 -9.64 -2.73
C LYS A 384 -14.91 -8.30 -2.13
N LEU A 385 -14.85 -7.24 -2.95
CA LEU A 385 -14.40 -5.93 -2.49
C LEU A 385 -15.42 -5.23 -1.58
N ASP A 386 -16.72 -5.48 -1.76
CA ASP A 386 -17.76 -5.00 -0.83
C ASP A 386 -17.64 -5.72 0.53
N GLN A 387 -17.27 -7.02 0.54
CA GLN A 387 -16.99 -7.78 1.77
C GLN A 387 -15.71 -7.32 2.47
N TRP A 388 -14.64 -7.00 1.74
CA TRP A 388 -13.45 -6.36 2.31
C TRP A 388 -13.82 -5.02 2.97
N GLY A 389 -14.68 -4.24 2.32
CA GLY A 389 -15.20 -2.97 2.85
C GLY A 389 -15.88 -3.13 4.22
N ILE A 390 -16.61 -4.22 4.44
CA ILE A 390 -17.22 -4.54 5.75
C ILE A 390 -16.16 -4.70 6.84
N VAL A 391 -15.07 -5.42 6.56
CA VAL A 391 -13.97 -5.65 7.52
C VAL A 391 -13.24 -4.35 7.85
N PHE A 392 -12.96 -3.52 6.84
CA PHE A 392 -12.26 -2.25 7.03
C PHE A 392 -13.10 -1.21 7.77
N ASP A 393 -14.39 -1.10 7.44
CA ASP A 393 -15.31 -0.25 8.20
C ASP A 393 -15.34 -0.70 9.66
N HIS A 394 -15.47 -2.01 9.92
CA HIS A 394 -15.45 -2.57 11.28
C HIS A 394 -14.14 -2.27 12.02
N GLY A 395 -13.01 -2.31 11.31
CA GLY A 395 -11.71 -1.87 11.82
C GLY A 395 -11.73 -0.41 12.29
N THR A 396 -12.29 0.49 11.48
CA THR A 396 -12.48 1.91 11.86
C THR A 396 -13.34 2.03 13.13
N GLU A 397 -14.44 1.28 13.23
CA GLU A 397 -15.32 1.30 14.42
C GLU A 397 -14.60 0.78 15.69
N ASN A 398 -13.62 -0.09 15.52
CA ASN A 398 -12.83 -0.71 16.58
C ASN A 398 -11.49 -0.01 16.84
N GLY A 399 -11.26 1.16 16.26
CA GLY A 399 -10.04 1.94 16.47
C GLY A 399 -8.78 1.25 15.94
N MET A 400 -8.90 0.61 14.79
CA MET A 400 -7.81 -0.09 14.11
C MET A 400 -7.32 0.71 12.91
N TYR A 401 -6.05 1.06 12.93
CA TYR A 401 -5.29 1.61 11.83
C TYR A 401 -5.12 0.52 10.77
N LEU A 402 -5.53 0.80 9.53
CA LEU A 402 -5.50 -0.15 8.43
C LEU A 402 -4.19 0.01 7.64
N HIS A 403 -3.27 -0.94 7.78
CA HIS A 403 -2.02 -0.89 7.03
C HIS A 403 -2.14 -1.63 5.70
N PHE A 404 -2.44 -0.88 4.63
CA PHE A 404 -2.51 -1.43 3.28
C PHE A 404 -1.10 -1.63 2.72
N LYS A 405 -0.63 -2.89 2.67
CA LYS A 405 0.49 -3.29 1.82
C LYS A 405 -0.05 -3.57 0.41
N LEU A 406 0.28 -2.70 -0.53
CA LEU A 406 -0.36 -2.69 -1.85
C LEU A 406 0.10 -3.85 -2.76
N GLN A 407 1.26 -4.42 -2.52
CA GLN A 407 1.86 -5.50 -3.30
C GLN A 407 3.08 -6.02 -2.53
N GLU A 408 3.70 -7.11 -2.98
CA GLU A 408 4.91 -7.71 -2.40
C GLU A 408 6.05 -7.78 -3.43
N THR A 409 7.25 -8.17 -3.01
CA THR A 409 8.39 -8.28 -3.93
C THR A 409 8.05 -9.14 -5.14
N GLU A 410 7.32 -10.22 -4.97
CA GLU A 410 7.08 -11.24 -5.97
C GLU A 410 6.19 -10.74 -7.12
N ASN A 411 5.42 -9.67 -6.91
CA ASN A 411 4.54 -9.08 -7.91
C ASN A 411 4.69 -7.57 -8.09
N ASP A 412 5.66 -6.91 -7.45
CA ASP A 412 5.83 -5.48 -7.61
C ASP A 412 6.36 -5.08 -9.00
N ASP A 413 7.18 -5.91 -9.66
CA ASP A 413 7.73 -5.66 -10.99
C ASP A 413 8.33 -6.91 -11.71
N HIS A 414 9.14 -6.74 -12.76
CA HIS A 414 9.88 -7.82 -13.46
C HIS A 414 11.33 -8.06 -12.97
N ARG A 415 11.77 -7.36 -11.92
CA ARG A 415 13.04 -7.60 -11.23
C ARG A 415 12.79 -8.69 -10.19
N GLN A 416 13.79 -9.53 -9.91
CA GLN A 416 13.63 -10.69 -9.02
C GLN A 416 14.45 -10.51 -7.74
N GLY A 417 13.90 -9.84 -6.73
CA GLY A 417 14.62 -9.63 -5.47
C GLY A 417 16.04 -9.10 -5.71
N GLN A 418 17.02 -9.60 -4.95
CA GLN A 418 18.43 -9.27 -5.16
C GLN A 418 19.07 -9.92 -6.41
N LYS A 419 18.35 -10.70 -7.23
CA LYS A 419 18.89 -11.41 -8.41
C LYS A 419 18.21 -10.94 -9.71
N ALA A 420 18.99 -10.49 -10.68
CA ALA A 420 18.49 -9.63 -11.77
C ALA A 420 17.71 -10.31 -12.94
N LYS A 421 16.99 -11.43 -12.78
CA LYS A 421 16.31 -12.08 -13.94
C LYS A 421 15.01 -12.82 -13.58
N GLY A 422 13.84 -12.19 -13.75
CA GLY A 422 12.58 -12.93 -13.72
C GLY A 422 11.39 -12.16 -14.29
N PHE A 423 10.91 -12.56 -15.47
CA PHE A 423 9.60 -12.11 -15.94
C PHE A 423 8.52 -12.64 -14.98
N LYS A 424 7.81 -11.72 -14.32
CA LYS A 424 6.74 -12.00 -13.36
C LYS A 424 5.41 -11.61 -14.00
N PRO A 425 4.71 -12.57 -14.63
CA PRO A 425 3.50 -12.27 -15.36
C PRO A 425 2.41 -11.67 -14.48
N GLU A 426 2.45 -11.87 -13.16
CA GLU A 426 1.52 -11.31 -12.17
C GLU A 426 1.77 -9.84 -11.86
N SER A 427 2.96 -9.30 -12.13
CA SER A 427 3.24 -7.90 -11.80
C SER A 427 2.31 -6.92 -12.52
N LEU A 428 2.14 -5.71 -11.99
CA LEU A 428 1.38 -4.65 -12.66
C LEU A 428 2.31 -3.80 -13.53
N ASP A 429 2.06 -3.79 -14.85
CA ASP A 429 2.80 -3.03 -15.86
C ASP A 429 4.34 -3.20 -15.79
N GLY A 430 4.81 -4.39 -15.42
CA GLY A 430 6.23 -4.72 -15.26
C GLY A 430 6.97 -3.89 -14.21
N GLY A 431 6.23 -3.24 -13.29
CA GLY A 431 6.78 -2.32 -12.29
C GLY A 431 6.49 -0.84 -12.55
N LYS A 432 6.03 -0.49 -13.75
CA LYS A 432 5.75 0.89 -14.13
C LYS A 432 4.37 1.34 -13.65
N LEU A 433 4.12 2.64 -13.69
CA LEU A 433 2.79 3.21 -13.52
C LEU A 433 2.03 3.22 -14.86
N GLY A 434 1.63 2.04 -15.34
CA GLY A 434 0.80 1.88 -16.53
C GLY A 434 -0.69 1.78 -16.19
N SER A 435 -1.47 1.23 -17.12
CA SER A 435 -2.94 1.18 -16.95
C SER A 435 -3.36 0.21 -15.86
N GLN A 436 -2.65 -0.92 -15.67
CA GLN A 436 -2.99 -1.92 -14.66
C GLN A 436 -2.81 -1.36 -13.25
N ARG A 437 -1.65 -0.74 -12.99
CA ARG A 437 -1.30 -0.16 -11.69
C ARG A 437 -2.13 1.07 -11.37
N LYS A 438 -2.35 1.96 -12.35
CA LYS A 438 -3.22 3.13 -12.14
C LYS A 438 -4.64 2.71 -11.79
N LEU A 439 -5.17 1.70 -12.47
CA LEU A 439 -6.49 1.16 -12.18
C LEU A 439 -6.55 0.56 -10.77
N TYR A 440 -5.56 -0.26 -10.41
CA TYR A 440 -5.43 -0.87 -9.09
C TYR A 440 -5.44 0.17 -7.97
N LEU A 441 -4.54 1.15 -8.04
CA LEU A 441 -4.45 2.20 -7.03
C LEU A 441 -5.77 2.98 -6.93
N ARG A 442 -6.37 3.32 -8.07
CA ARG A 442 -7.61 4.09 -8.12
C ARG A 442 -8.80 3.32 -7.54
N GLU A 443 -8.96 2.03 -7.85
CA GLU A 443 -10.06 1.22 -7.32
C GLU A 443 -9.94 1.02 -5.81
N ILE A 444 -8.73 0.74 -5.30
CA ILE A 444 -8.48 0.61 -3.86
C ILE A 444 -8.78 1.94 -3.13
N ILE A 445 -8.34 3.08 -3.69
CA ILE A 445 -8.64 4.42 -3.13
C ILE A 445 -10.14 4.71 -3.16
N ALA A 446 -10.82 4.48 -4.29
CA ALA A 446 -12.25 4.78 -4.46
C ALA A 446 -13.14 3.98 -3.49
N ARG A 447 -12.75 2.74 -3.18
CA ARG A 447 -13.51 1.83 -2.32
C ARG A 447 -13.20 2.00 -0.84
N PHE A 448 -11.96 2.34 -0.48
CA PHE A 448 -11.50 2.25 0.92
C PHE A 448 -10.91 3.54 1.48
N GLY A 449 -10.62 4.54 0.66
CA GLY A 449 -10.01 5.82 1.11
C GLY A 449 -10.89 6.61 2.08
N HIS A 450 -12.20 6.34 2.20
CA HIS A 450 -13.02 7.03 3.20
C HIS A 450 -12.63 6.67 4.65
N ASN A 451 -12.02 5.50 4.89
CA ASN A 451 -11.61 5.03 6.22
C ASN A 451 -10.66 6.03 6.91
N LEU A 452 -10.79 6.16 8.23
CA LEU A 452 -10.24 7.33 8.93
C LEU A 452 -8.76 7.22 9.28
N ALA A 453 -8.21 6.02 9.41
CA ALA A 453 -6.81 5.82 9.78
C ALA A 453 -6.22 4.67 8.97
N LEU A 454 -5.37 5.02 8.01
CA LEU A 454 -4.69 4.08 7.12
C LEU A 454 -3.40 4.69 6.58
N ASN A 455 -2.53 3.84 6.03
CA ASN A 455 -1.54 4.24 5.04
C ASN A 455 -1.70 3.48 3.73
N TRP A 456 -1.13 4.09 2.68
CA TRP A 456 -0.73 3.41 1.46
C TRP A 456 0.74 3.03 1.55
N ASN A 457 1.04 1.75 1.83
CA ASN A 457 2.39 1.20 1.70
C ASN A 457 2.58 0.68 0.28
N LEU A 458 3.51 1.28 -0.47
CA LEU A 458 3.63 1.04 -1.91
C LEU A 458 3.93 -0.40 -2.28
N ALA A 459 4.66 -1.12 -1.43
CA ALA A 459 5.07 -2.50 -1.62
C ALA A 459 5.79 -3.00 -0.37
N GLU A 460 5.63 -4.27 -0.06
CA GLU A 460 6.55 -5.02 0.80
C GLU A 460 7.85 -5.34 0.06
N GLU A 461 8.96 -5.30 0.78
CA GLU A 461 10.33 -5.57 0.30
C GLU A 461 10.72 -5.00 -1.09
N THR A 462 10.17 -3.84 -1.49
CA THR A 462 10.15 -3.40 -2.88
C THR A 462 11.46 -3.48 -3.68
N THR A 463 11.36 -3.98 -4.91
CA THR A 463 12.43 -4.01 -5.91
C THR A 463 12.34 -2.89 -6.95
N GLN A 464 11.23 -2.14 -6.96
CA GLN A 464 10.98 -1.00 -7.86
C GLN A 464 12.03 0.12 -7.76
N THR A 465 12.25 0.86 -8.85
CA THR A 465 13.17 2.01 -8.88
C THR A 465 12.54 3.23 -8.19
N THR A 466 13.39 4.18 -7.82
CA THR A 466 12.96 5.48 -7.30
C THR A 466 11.95 6.18 -8.22
N ASP A 467 12.14 6.16 -9.54
CA ASP A 467 11.21 6.79 -10.49
C ASP A 467 9.82 6.14 -10.47
N GLU A 468 9.76 4.82 -10.29
CA GLU A 468 8.49 4.09 -10.19
C GLU A 468 7.79 4.38 -8.85
N HIS A 469 8.53 4.46 -7.75
CA HIS A 469 8.00 4.91 -6.47
C HIS A 469 7.45 6.34 -6.55
N LEU A 470 8.19 7.26 -7.16
CA LEU A 470 7.75 8.65 -7.36
C LEU A 470 6.46 8.71 -8.19
N ALA A 471 6.39 7.95 -9.28
CA ALA A 471 5.19 7.88 -10.10
C ALA A 471 3.98 7.40 -9.29
N MET A 472 4.13 6.32 -8.51
CA MET A 472 3.05 5.82 -7.65
C MET A 472 2.64 6.82 -6.58
N LEU A 473 3.59 7.44 -5.87
CA LEU A 473 3.30 8.45 -4.83
C LEU A 473 2.50 9.62 -5.39
N ASN A 474 2.92 10.14 -6.54
CA ASN A 474 2.25 11.27 -7.19
C ASN A 474 0.83 10.91 -7.64
N TYR A 475 0.65 9.71 -8.19
CA TYR A 475 -0.68 9.25 -8.61
C TYR A 475 -1.62 8.99 -7.43
N ILE A 476 -1.12 8.43 -6.32
CA ILE A 476 -1.90 8.26 -5.09
C ILE A 476 -2.31 9.64 -4.55
N GLU A 477 -1.41 10.61 -4.51
CA GLU A 477 -1.73 11.97 -4.06
C GLU A 477 -2.77 12.66 -4.95
N GLU A 478 -2.73 12.44 -6.26
CA GLU A 478 -3.73 12.97 -7.20
C GLU A 478 -5.13 12.36 -6.99
N MET A 479 -5.18 11.07 -6.68
CA MET A 479 -6.42 10.28 -6.62
C MET A 479 -7.04 10.19 -5.23
N ASP A 480 -6.25 10.28 -4.15
CA ASP A 480 -6.71 10.22 -2.77
C ASP A 480 -7.12 11.61 -2.25
N PRO A 481 -8.43 11.92 -2.18
CA PRO A 481 -8.89 13.26 -1.83
C PRO A 481 -8.64 13.63 -0.36
N TYR A 482 -8.12 12.70 0.44
CA TYR A 482 -7.93 12.86 1.87
C TYR A 482 -6.45 12.96 2.27
N GLY A 483 -5.52 12.73 1.34
CA GLY A 483 -4.09 12.86 1.55
C GLY A 483 -3.53 11.93 2.63
N HIS A 484 -3.91 10.65 2.61
CA HIS A 484 -3.48 9.68 3.63
C HIS A 484 -1.97 9.51 3.71
N HIS A 485 -1.53 8.98 4.84
CA HIS A 485 -0.14 8.61 5.05
C HIS A 485 0.35 7.65 3.95
N ARG A 486 1.52 7.91 3.38
CA ARG A 486 2.16 7.09 2.34
C ARG A 486 3.54 6.68 2.81
N VAL A 487 3.82 5.38 2.74
CA VAL A 487 5.07 4.79 3.22
C VAL A 487 5.66 3.83 2.21
N LEU A 488 6.93 3.49 2.44
CA LEU A 488 7.68 2.52 1.66
C LEU A 488 8.28 1.48 2.61
N HIS A 489 8.24 0.22 2.21
CA HIS A 489 8.91 -0.90 2.87
C HIS A 489 9.97 -1.51 1.95
N THR A 490 11.11 -1.93 2.51
CA THR A 490 12.30 -2.33 1.75
C THR A 490 13.01 -3.48 2.41
N TYR A 491 13.75 -4.27 1.64
CA TYR A 491 14.74 -5.19 2.19
C TYR A 491 15.68 -4.54 3.22
N PRO A 492 16.10 -5.28 4.27
CA PRO A 492 16.98 -4.74 5.32
C PRO A 492 18.26 -4.08 4.79
N GLY A 493 18.86 -4.68 3.76
CA GLY A 493 20.10 -4.22 3.15
C GLY A 493 19.94 -3.12 2.09
N GLU A 494 18.72 -2.70 1.76
CA GLU A 494 18.44 -1.71 0.70
C GLU A 494 17.90 -0.38 1.21
N GLN A 495 17.70 -0.21 2.52
CA GLN A 495 17.10 1.00 3.10
C GLN A 495 17.77 2.30 2.61
N ASP A 496 19.10 2.43 2.70
CA ASP A 496 19.80 3.65 2.24
C ASP A 496 19.58 3.90 0.74
N LYS A 497 19.69 2.86 -0.08
CA LYS A 497 19.51 2.93 -1.53
C LYS A 497 18.10 3.38 -1.93
N LYS A 498 17.08 2.99 -1.15
CA LYS A 498 15.67 3.23 -1.48
C LYS A 498 15.13 4.51 -0.84
N TYR A 499 15.52 4.81 0.40
CA TYR A 499 15.00 5.93 1.16
C TYR A 499 15.75 7.24 0.94
N ASP A 500 17.09 7.24 0.83
CA ASP A 500 17.87 8.48 0.65
C ASP A 500 17.45 9.32 -0.58
N PRO A 501 17.09 8.71 -1.73
CA PRO A 501 16.57 9.44 -2.89
C PRO A 501 15.21 10.11 -2.67
N LEU A 502 14.46 9.73 -1.63
CA LEU A 502 13.08 10.17 -1.38
C LEU A 502 12.97 11.20 -0.24
N LEU A 503 14.04 11.47 0.50
CA LEU A 503 14.10 12.41 1.62
C LEU A 503 13.77 13.85 1.23
N GLY A 504 13.15 14.59 2.16
CA GLY A 504 12.83 16.01 2.00
C GLY A 504 11.79 16.25 0.91
N ASP A 505 12.00 17.32 0.13
CA ASP A 505 11.10 17.73 -0.96
C ASP A 505 11.26 16.90 -2.25
N LYS A 506 12.11 15.86 -2.24
CA LYS A 506 12.32 15.00 -3.41
C LYS A 506 11.11 14.10 -3.72
N SER A 507 10.24 13.87 -2.75
CA SER A 507 9.07 13.01 -2.91
C SER A 507 7.92 13.38 -1.99
N ASN A 508 6.72 12.88 -2.33
CA ASN A 508 5.52 12.99 -1.49
C ASN A 508 5.35 11.82 -0.52
N LEU A 509 6.45 11.10 -0.24
CA LEU A 509 6.54 10.13 0.85
C LEU A 509 6.44 10.85 2.20
N THR A 510 5.75 10.23 3.15
CA THR A 510 5.46 10.83 4.47
C THR A 510 5.97 10.00 5.64
N GLY A 511 6.46 8.80 5.38
CA GLY A 511 6.97 7.87 6.38
C GLY A 511 7.61 6.65 5.75
N VAL A 512 8.10 5.76 6.62
CA VAL A 512 8.70 4.48 6.24
C VAL A 512 8.17 3.38 7.13
N SER A 513 8.11 2.18 6.55
CA SER A 513 7.77 0.93 7.21
C SER A 513 9.05 0.09 7.24
N LEU A 514 9.76 0.10 8.37
CA LEU A 514 11.09 -0.47 8.47
C LEU A 514 11.06 -1.99 8.71
N GLN A 515 12.05 -2.65 8.11
CA GLN A 515 12.38 -4.07 8.26
C GLN A 515 13.86 -4.22 8.58
N ASN A 516 14.24 -5.20 9.41
CA ASN A 516 15.64 -5.54 9.64
C ASN A 516 15.90 -7.06 9.58
N SER A 517 17.02 -7.53 10.13
CA SER A 517 17.31 -8.97 10.26
C SER A 517 17.46 -9.41 11.72
N HIS A 518 17.42 -8.46 12.67
CA HIS A 518 17.62 -8.69 14.09
C HIS A 518 16.80 -7.69 14.91
N ILE A 519 16.01 -8.17 15.86
CA ILE A 519 15.17 -7.31 16.72
C ILE A 519 15.97 -6.23 17.47
N LYS A 520 17.25 -6.48 17.78
CA LYS A 520 18.16 -5.52 18.43
C LYS A 520 18.49 -4.30 17.57
N ASP A 521 18.27 -4.37 16.26
CA ASP A 521 18.60 -3.28 15.33
C ASP A 521 17.46 -2.26 15.18
N THR A 522 16.32 -2.51 15.82
CA THR A 522 15.12 -1.66 15.72
C THR A 522 15.40 -0.23 16.18
N HIS A 523 16.05 -0.08 17.34
CA HIS A 523 16.25 1.23 17.96
C HIS A 523 17.17 2.14 17.13
N TRP A 524 18.41 1.73 16.87
CA TRP A 524 19.37 2.56 16.14
C TRP A 524 18.91 2.88 14.70
N GLN A 525 18.17 1.96 14.04
CA GLN A 525 17.60 2.25 12.71
C GLN A 525 16.46 3.26 12.79
N THR A 526 15.62 3.18 13.83
CA THR A 526 14.56 4.17 14.06
C THR A 526 15.18 5.56 14.26
N VAL A 527 16.23 5.66 15.08
CA VAL A 527 16.97 6.92 15.30
C VAL A 527 17.53 7.44 13.98
N LYS A 528 18.29 6.61 13.24
CA LYS A 528 18.89 6.97 11.94
C LYS A 528 17.87 7.58 10.98
N TRP A 529 16.72 6.93 10.77
CA TRP A 529 15.75 7.40 9.78
C TRP A 529 14.94 8.59 10.25
N SER A 530 14.65 8.69 11.55
CA SER A 530 13.98 9.85 12.13
C SER A 530 14.85 11.10 12.02
N GLU A 531 16.16 10.97 12.28
CA GLU A 531 17.13 12.05 12.15
C GLU A 531 17.34 12.46 10.70
N LYS A 532 17.66 11.52 9.80
CA LYS A 532 17.84 11.80 8.37
C LYS A 532 16.65 12.55 7.77
N ALA A 533 15.41 12.14 8.09
CA ALA A 533 14.20 12.79 7.60
C ALA A 533 14.03 14.21 8.15
N ARG A 534 14.27 14.40 9.46
CA ARG A 534 14.23 15.71 10.11
C ARG A 534 15.28 16.66 9.53
N GLU A 535 16.51 16.19 9.35
CA GLU A 535 17.61 16.96 8.76
C GLU A 535 17.35 17.34 7.30
N ALA A 536 16.63 16.49 6.56
CA ALA A 536 16.18 16.78 5.20
C ALA A 536 15.01 17.79 5.14
N GLY A 537 14.53 18.30 6.27
CA GLY A 537 13.48 19.33 6.35
C GLY A 537 12.04 18.80 6.32
N LYS A 538 11.85 17.48 6.24
CA LYS A 538 10.53 16.84 6.20
C LYS A 538 10.52 15.62 7.12
N PRO A 539 10.17 15.78 8.42
CA PRO A 539 10.12 14.68 9.37
C PRO A 539 9.20 13.55 8.88
N TRP A 540 9.70 12.33 8.91
CA TRP A 540 8.94 11.14 8.53
C TRP A 540 8.33 10.47 9.75
N VAL A 541 7.15 9.87 9.57
CA VAL A 541 6.63 8.90 10.53
C VAL A 541 7.38 7.59 10.29
N VAL A 542 8.19 7.18 11.27
CA VAL A 542 9.06 6.00 11.15
C VAL A 542 8.46 4.85 11.95
N ALA A 543 7.83 3.89 11.26
CA ALA A 543 7.31 2.68 11.88
C ALA A 543 8.28 1.50 11.69
N PHE A 544 8.22 0.51 12.58
CA PHE A 544 8.96 -0.74 12.47
C PHE A 544 8.00 -1.92 12.39
N ASP A 545 7.71 -2.36 11.16
CA ASP A 545 6.60 -3.28 10.90
C ASP A 545 7.08 -4.72 10.70
N GLU A 546 8.38 -4.91 10.44
CA GLU A 546 8.97 -6.24 10.29
C GLU A 546 10.34 -6.34 10.99
N SER A 547 10.33 -6.34 12.32
CA SER A 547 11.55 -6.56 13.11
C SER A 547 11.90 -8.05 13.22
N GLY A 548 13.19 -8.37 13.13
CA GLY A 548 13.68 -9.75 13.16
C GLY A 548 14.08 -10.24 11.77
N SER A 549 14.30 -11.53 11.61
CA SER A 549 14.59 -12.16 10.32
C SER A 549 13.35 -12.86 9.77
N ALA A 550 13.34 -13.22 8.48
CA ALA A 550 12.26 -14.05 7.90
C ALA A 550 12.02 -15.36 8.67
N ALA A 551 13.05 -15.94 9.31
CA ALA A 551 12.88 -17.12 10.15
C ALA A 551 12.24 -16.79 11.50
N HIS A 552 12.58 -15.62 12.06
CA HIS A 552 12.30 -15.24 13.44
C HIS A 552 11.95 -13.75 13.54
N GLY A 553 10.67 -13.46 13.71
CA GLY A 553 10.14 -12.14 14.13
C GLY A 553 9.52 -12.24 15.52
N GLN A 554 8.33 -11.68 15.72
CA GLN A 554 7.59 -11.87 16.97
C GLN A 554 7.29 -13.36 17.20
N CYS A 555 7.94 -13.91 18.23
CA CYS A 555 7.73 -15.28 18.67
C CYS A 555 6.35 -15.44 19.33
N PRO A 556 5.83 -16.68 19.43
CA PRO A 556 4.70 -16.95 20.30
C PRO A 556 5.05 -16.60 21.75
N ASP A 557 4.05 -16.30 22.56
CA ASP A 557 4.27 -16.15 23.98
C ASP A 557 4.67 -17.49 24.61
N LEU A 558 5.57 -17.44 25.60
CA LEU A 558 5.91 -18.60 26.41
C LEU A 558 4.64 -19.28 26.94
N GLY A 559 4.53 -20.58 26.70
CA GLY A 559 3.39 -21.42 27.07
C GLY A 559 2.36 -21.65 25.96
N TYR A 560 2.30 -20.81 24.91
CA TYR A 560 1.37 -21.04 23.81
C TYR A 560 1.66 -22.37 23.12
N ARG A 561 0.71 -23.33 23.20
CA ARG A 561 0.86 -24.71 22.74
C ARG A 561 2.18 -25.37 23.18
N GLY A 562 2.68 -25.01 24.37
CA GLY A 562 3.93 -25.54 24.92
C GLY A 562 5.20 -24.88 24.37
N TYR A 563 5.11 -23.76 23.64
CA TYR A 563 6.27 -22.98 23.24
C TYR A 563 7.12 -22.58 24.45
N ASP A 564 8.41 -22.93 24.43
CA ASP A 564 9.34 -22.79 25.55
C ASP A 564 10.53 -21.88 25.22
N GLY A 565 10.41 -21.08 24.15
CA GLY A 565 11.48 -20.23 23.62
C GLY A 565 12.36 -20.90 22.56
N ARG A 566 11.97 -22.09 22.06
CA ARG A 566 12.64 -22.76 20.93
C ARG A 566 11.83 -22.72 19.66
N ASP A 567 12.50 -22.51 18.53
CA ASP A 567 11.88 -22.63 17.21
C ASP A 567 11.58 -24.09 16.82
N LYS A 568 10.96 -24.30 15.64
CA LYS A 568 10.63 -25.64 15.11
C LYS A 568 11.83 -26.59 14.94
N THR A 569 13.06 -26.09 14.94
CA THR A 569 14.29 -26.90 14.88
C THR A 569 14.81 -27.29 16.26
N GLY A 570 14.19 -26.80 17.33
CA GLY A 570 14.63 -26.97 18.72
C GLY A 570 15.71 -25.97 19.14
N LYS A 571 16.03 -24.98 18.30
CA LYS A 571 17.03 -23.95 18.60
C LYS A 571 16.42 -22.91 19.53
N MET A 572 17.12 -22.58 20.63
CA MET A 572 16.75 -21.44 21.48
C MET A 572 16.79 -20.14 20.67
N THR A 573 15.70 -19.40 20.74
CA THR A 573 15.54 -18.05 20.19
C THR A 573 15.41 -17.05 21.33
N TYR A 574 14.96 -15.84 21.02
CA TYR A 574 14.49 -14.88 22.02
C TYR A 574 13.03 -15.13 22.38
N THR A 575 12.55 -14.47 23.42
CA THR A 575 11.16 -14.54 23.90
C THR A 575 10.42 -13.22 23.63
N GLN A 576 9.13 -13.18 23.96
CA GLN A 576 8.32 -11.97 23.86
C GLN A 576 8.87 -10.82 24.73
N HIS A 577 9.68 -11.12 25.75
CA HIS A 577 10.30 -10.10 26.60
C HIS A 577 11.40 -9.32 25.89
N GLU A 578 12.26 -9.98 25.11
CA GLU A 578 13.25 -9.29 24.28
C GLU A 578 12.57 -8.44 23.20
N VAL A 579 11.49 -8.93 22.57
CA VAL A 579 10.78 -8.15 21.54
C VAL A 579 10.13 -6.90 22.15
N ARG A 580 9.49 -7.01 23.33
CA ARG A 580 9.01 -5.84 24.07
C ARG A 580 10.12 -4.81 24.29
N LYS A 581 11.29 -5.25 24.76
CA LYS A 581 12.40 -4.37 25.13
C LYS A 581 13.11 -3.74 23.93
N GLN A 582 13.38 -4.53 22.89
CA GLN A 582 14.25 -4.15 21.78
C GLN A 582 13.47 -3.62 20.58
N THR A 583 12.26 -4.13 20.33
CA THR A 583 11.40 -3.68 19.22
C THR A 583 10.41 -2.61 19.68
N LEU A 584 9.49 -2.93 20.60
CA LEU A 584 8.42 -2.01 20.98
C LEU A 584 8.95 -0.73 21.62
N TRP A 585 9.63 -0.86 22.76
CA TRP A 585 10.26 0.29 23.42
C TRP A 585 11.41 0.85 22.59
N GLY A 586 12.14 0.02 21.85
CA GLY A 586 13.21 0.49 20.96
C GLY A 586 12.72 1.46 19.88
N ASN A 587 11.58 1.20 19.24
CA ASN A 587 11.02 2.12 18.25
C ASN A 587 10.47 3.40 18.91
N PHE A 588 9.62 3.28 19.94
CA PHE A 588 9.04 4.44 20.62
C PHE A 588 10.13 5.38 21.18
N MET A 589 11.17 4.83 21.81
CA MET A 589 12.28 5.61 22.38
C MET A 589 13.26 6.12 21.32
N GLY A 590 13.24 5.57 20.11
CA GLY A 590 13.96 6.13 18.96
C GLY A 590 13.25 7.33 18.32
N GLY A 591 12.07 7.73 18.83
CA GLY A 591 11.21 8.75 18.23
C GLY A 591 10.33 8.25 17.09
N GLY A 592 10.14 6.92 17.00
CA GLY A 592 9.34 6.27 15.97
C GLY A 592 7.83 6.37 16.18
N GLY A 593 7.09 6.27 15.08
CA GLY A 593 5.62 6.33 15.05
C GLY A 593 4.91 5.02 15.42
N GLY A 594 5.66 3.91 15.52
CA GLY A 594 5.20 2.69 16.17
C GLY A 594 5.62 1.38 15.50
N VAL A 595 4.97 0.28 15.90
CA VAL A 595 5.38 -1.07 15.49
C VAL A 595 4.21 -1.94 15.04
N GLU A 596 4.47 -2.86 14.14
CA GLU A 596 3.60 -4.01 13.88
C GLU A 596 4.45 -5.30 13.92
N TYR A 597 3.83 -6.42 14.29
CA TYR A 597 4.55 -7.66 14.54
C TYR A 597 4.38 -8.67 13.41
N TYR A 598 5.48 -8.89 12.68
CA TYR A 598 5.68 -10.00 11.75
C TYR A 598 5.94 -11.32 12.47
N PHE A 599 5.40 -12.44 11.94
CA PHE A 599 5.56 -13.78 12.51
C PHE A 599 6.44 -14.67 11.64
N GLY A 600 7.71 -14.81 12.04
CA GLY A 600 8.70 -15.59 11.29
C GLY A 600 8.33 -17.05 11.02
N TYR A 601 8.82 -17.58 9.89
CA TYR A 601 8.47 -18.89 9.35
C TYR A 601 8.76 -20.09 10.27
N GLN A 602 9.72 -19.95 11.20
CA GLN A 602 10.12 -21.01 12.13
C GLN A 602 9.25 -21.07 13.40
N TYR A 603 8.21 -20.23 13.51
CA TYR A 603 7.24 -20.27 14.59
C TYR A 603 5.88 -20.83 14.16
N ASP A 604 5.09 -21.24 15.15
CA ASP A 604 3.68 -21.53 14.96
C ASP A 604 2.90 -20.23 14.76
N GLU A 605 1.76 -20.34 14.06
CA GLU A 605 0.98 -19.18 13.61
C GLU A 605 1.89 -18.16 12.89
N ASN A 606 2.61 -18.61 11.85
CA ASN A 606 3.52 -17.75 11.09
C ASN A 606 2.77 -16.81 10.14
N ASP A 607 3.51 -15.96 9.45
CA ASP A 607 2.98 -14.88 8.62
C ASP A 607 2.06 -15.33 7.48
N LEU A 608 2.23 -16.54 6.96
CA LEU A 608 1.30 -17.10 5.96
C LEU A 608 0.16 -17.87 6.62
N GLY A 609 0.46 -18.61 7.69
CA GLY A 609 -0.43 -19.62 8.26
C GLY A 609 -1.20 -19.21 9.50
N CYS A 610 -1.04 -17.98 10.00
CA CYS A 610 -1.70 -17.55 11.23
C CYS A 610 -3.23 -17.57 11.10
N GLU A 611 -3.87 -18.25 12.04
CA GLU A 611 -5.31 -18.36 12.27
C GLU A 611 -5.68 -17.92 13.71
N ASP A 612 -4.72 -17.94 14.64
CA ASP A 612 -4.91 -17.60 16.05
C ASP A 612 -3.93 -16.51 16.56
N TRP A 613 -4.42 -15.28 16.70
CA TRP A 613 -3.67 -14.19 17.31
C TRP A 613 -3.49 -14.36 18.84
N ARG A 614 -4.13 -15.35 19.49
CA ARG A 614 -3.82 -15.70 20.89
C ARG A 614 -2.46 -16.32 21.09
N SER A 615 -1.79 -16.70 20.01
CA SER A 615 -0.38 -17.07 20.07
C SER A 615 0.52 -15.97 20.63
N ARG A 616 0.07 -14.71 20.60
CA ARG A 616 0.80 -13.51 21.06
C ARG A 616 -0.03 -12.67 22.07
N ASP A 617 -0.96 -13.30 22.81
CA ASP A 617 -1.85 -12.65 23.79
C ASP A 617 -1.15 -11.66 24.77
N GLN A 618 -0.06 -12.07 25.40
CA GLN A 618 0.74 -11.24 26.32
C GLN A 618 1.54 -10.17 25.58
N SER A 619 1.98 -10.46 24.36
CA SER A 619 2.65 -9.47 23.51
C SER A 619 1.72 -8.31 23.17
N TRP A 620 0.43 -8.57 22.93
CA TRP A 620 -0.59 -7.52 22.74
C TRP A 620 -0.83 -6.69 24.00
N ASP A 621 -0.77 -7.31 25.18
CA ASP A 621 -0.82 -6.56 26.44
C ASP A 621 0.39 -5.63 26.58
N ALA A 622 1.58 -6.06 26.16
CA ALA A 622 2.77 -5.20 26.16
C ALA A 622 2.61 -3.98 25.24
N CYS A 623 2.02 -4.15 24.04
CA CYS A 623 1.66 -3.07 23.13
C CYS A 623 0.76 -2.03 23.82
N ARG A 624 -0.35 -2.50 24.43
CA ARG A 624 -1.27 -1.63 25.17
C ARG A 624 -0.58 -0.91 26.31
N VAL A 625 0.20 -1.61 27.13
CA VAL A 625 0.93 -1.06 28.28
C VAL A 625 1.89 0.05 27.86
N ALA A 626 2.59 -0.09 26.73
CA ALA A 626 3.48 0.95 26.22
C ALA A 626 2.71 2.17 25.69
N ILE A 627 1.62 1.96 24.94
CA ILE A 627 0.77 3.06 24.45
C ILE A 627 0.16 3.83 25.63
N GLU A 628 -0.38 3.13 26.63
CA GLU A 628 -0.98 3.71 27.83
C GLU A 628 0.04 4.53 28.63
N PHE A 629 1.32 4.14 28.66
CA PHE A 629 2.36 4.96 29.30
C PHE A 629 2.43 6.37 28.70
N PHE A 630 2.50 6.48 27.37
CA PHE A 630 2.60 7.77 26.72
C PHE A 630 1.29 8.57 26.84
N GLN A 631 0.16 7.92 26.59
CA GLN A 631 -1.16 8.57 26.56
C GLN A 631 -1.66 8.98 27.94
N ASN A 632 -1.64 8.08 28.93
CA ASN A 632 -2.26 8.33 30.23
C ASN A 632 -1.39 9.23 31.13
N ASN A 633 -0.10 9.38 30.82
CA ASN A 633 0.81 10.24 31.58
C ASN A 633 1.13 11.57 30.88
N ALA A 634 0.37 11.91 29.82
CA ALA A 634 0.53 13.15 29.05
C ALA A 634 1.98 13.39 28.60
N VAL A 635 2.66 12.34 28.14
CA VAL A 635 4.03 12.46 27.60
C VAL A 635 3.93 13.11 26.22
N PRO A 636 4.59 14.25 25.95
CA PRO A 636 4.46 14.98 24.69
C PRO A 636 5.34 14.37 23.58
N PHE A 637 5.22 13.06 23.34
CA PHE A 637 6.13 12.29 22.48
C PHE A 637 6.28 12.85 21.06
N TRP A 638 5.28 13.59 20.56
CA TRP A 638 5.32 14.24 19.25
C TRP A 638 6.29 15.43 19.18
N GLU A 639 6.66 16.01 20.32
CA GLU A 639 7.69 17.07 20.44
C GLU A 639 9.04 16.52 20.92
N MET A 640 9.10 15.24 21.26
CA MET A 640 10.31 14.63 21.82
C MET A 640 11.16 14.01 20.71
N VAL A 641 12.47 14.05 20.90
CA VAL A 641 13.46 13.42 20.02
C VAL A 641 14.29 12.41 20.82
N ASN A 642 14.92 11.46 20.13
CA ASN A 642 15.93 10.62 20.76
C ASN A 642 17.03 11.48 21.39
N ALA A 643 17.53 11.07 22.55
CA ALA A 643 18.55 11.78 23.32
C ALA A 643 19.38 10.79 24.16
N ASP A 644 19.72 9.64 23.59
CA ASP A 644 20.42 8.54 24.27
C ASP A 644 21.77 8.93 24.86
N GLU A 645 22.44 9.92 24.26
CA GLU A 645 23.68 10.50 24.75
C GLU A 645 23.53 11.06 26.18
N LEU A 646 22.35 11.59 26.53
CA LEU A 646 22.09 12.12 27.87
C LEU A 646 22.12 11.04 28.95
N VAL A 647 21.90 9.78 28.58
CA VAL A 647 22.04 8.65 29.49
C VAL A 647 23.29 7.84 29.18
N GLY A 648 24.23 8.35 28.39
CA GLY A 648 25.49 7.67 28.08
C GLY A 648 25.36 6.48 27.12
N ASN A 649 24.38 6.50 26.21
CA ASN A 649 24.22 5.53 25.14
C ASN A 649 24.43 6.15 23.74
N GLU A 650 25.58 6.77 23.51
CA GLU A 650 25.97 7.39 22.22
C GLU A 650 25.98 6.41 21.03
N LYS A 651 25.93 5.09 21.30
CA LYS A 651 25.93 4.04 20.27
C LYS A 651 24.52 3.62 19.85
N HIS A 652 23.48 4.14 20.50
CA HIS A 652 22.09 3.72 20.31
C HIS A 652 21.93 2.20 20.44
N ASP A 653 22.68 1.57 21.36
CA ASP A 653 22.55 0.14 21.64
C ASP A 653 21.40 -0.14 22.62
N ASN A 654 21.12 -1.41 22.92
CA ASN A 654 19.95 -1.81 23.73
C ASN A 654 20.21 -1.77 25.25
N SER A 655 21.22 -1.01 25.71
CA SER A 655 21.55 -0.91 27.14
C SER A 655 20.56 -0.05 27.92
N LYS A 656 20.13 1.07 27.34
CA LYS A 656 19.18 2.06 27.89
C LYS A 656 18.80 3.05 26.79
N TYR A 657 17.59 3.59 26.84
CA TYR A 657 17.14 4.58 25.87
C TYR A 657 16.72 5.87 26.56
N CYS A 658 16.83 6.98 25.84
CA CYS A 658 16.33 8.27 26.28
C CYS A 658 15.59 8.98 25.15
N LEU A 659 14.39 9.47 25.47
CA LEU A 659 13.59 10.33 24.61
C LEU A 659 13.38 11.64 25.37
N ALA A 660 13.57 12.80 24.75
CA ALA A 660 13.59 14.08 25.44
C ALA A 660 12.85 15.18 24.68
N LYS A 661 12.10 15.98 25.45
CA LYS A 661 11.82 17.39 25.17
C LYS A 661 12.68 18.19 26.13
N ALA A 662 13.86 18.58 25.67
CA ALA A 662 14.91 19.16 26.51
C ALA A 662 14.38 20.31 27.38
N GLY A 663 14.70 20.27 28.68
CA GLY A 663 14.28 21.25 29.67
C GLY A 663 12.88 21.07 30.25
N GLU A 664 12.07 20.14 29.72
CA GLU A 664 10.66 19.96 30.11
C GLU A 664 10.34 18.53 30.55
N ALA A 665 10.64 17.54 29.71
CA ALA A 665 10.29 16.14 29.96
C ALA A 665 11.32 15.18 29.33
N TYR A 666 11.65 14.13 30.08
CA TYR A 666 12.55 13.07 29.64
C TYR A 666 11.92 11.71 29.97
N VAL A 667 11.99 10.78 29.04
CA VAL A 667 11.66 9.37 29.28
C VAL A 667 12.96 8.59 29.20
N VAL A 668 13.28 7.83 30.23
CA VAL A 668 14.40 6.89 30.24
C VAL A 668 13.83 5.48 30.29
N TYR A 669 14.23 4.62 29.37
CA TYR A 669 13.87 3.20 29.40
C TYR A 669 15.09 2.35 29.74
N LEU A 670 14.93 1.44 30.70
CA LEU A 670 15.97 0.55 31.17
C LEU A 670 15.62 -0.91 30.83
N PRO A 671 16.02 -1.44 29.65
CA PRO A 671 15.68 -2.80 29.21
C PRO A 671 16.04 -3.92 30.20
N ASN A 672 17.09 -3.72 31.00
CA ASN A 672 17.61 -4.70 31.96
C ASN A 672 17.39 -4.27 33.42
N GLY A 673 16.57 -3.24 33.65
CA GLY A 673 16.35 -2.67 34.99
C GLY A 673 17.53 -1.88 35.53
N GLY A 674 17.57 -1.74 36.84
CA GLY A 674 18.59 -1.04 37.60
C GLY A 674 18.38 0.48 37.66
N THR A 675 19.48 1.21 37.60
CA THR A 675 19.55 2.68 37.64
C THR A 675 20.43 3.19 36.51
N THR A 676 20.36 4.49 36.22
CA THR A 676 21.34 5.20 35.41
C THR A 676 21.48 6.64 35.91
N SER A 677 22.55 7.30 35.49
CA SER A 677 22.58 8.76 35.47
C SER A 677 21.94 9.31 34.20
N ILE A 678 21.45 10.55 34.29
CA ILE A 678 21.03 11.39 33.17
C ILE A 678 21.76 12.73 33.25
N ASP A 679 22.28 13.21 32.14
CA ASP A 679 22.87 14.54 32.01
C ASP A 679 21.79 15.59 31.78
N LEU A 680 21.59 16.45 32.79
CA LEU A 680 20.68 17.60 32.75
C LEU A 680 21.45 18.92 32.79
N SER A 681 22.70 18.95 32.34
CA SER A 681 23.55 20.15 32.39
C SER A 681 22.95 21.34 31.63
N ASP A 682 22.24 21.07 30.53
CA ASP A 682 21.57 22.09 29.71
C ASP A 682 20.12 22.37 30.12
N ALA A 683 19.65 21.76 31.20
CA ALA A 683 18.32 21.98 31.76
C ALA A 683 18.40 22.66 33.13
N ASP A 684 17.39 23.45 33.47
CA ASP A 684 17.28 24.11 34.77
C ASP A 684 16.00 23.69 35.53
N GLY A 685 15.96 24.03 36.81
CA GLY A 685 14.82 23.74 37.68
C GLY A 685 14.85 22.34 38.31
N GLU A 686 13.76 21.99 38.98
CA GLU A 686 13.56 20.69 39.63
C GLU A 686 12.73 19.79 38.71
N PHE A 687 13.09 18.51 38.63
CA PHE A 687 12.35 17.49 37.90
C PHE A 687 11.87 16.42 38.88
N GLN A 688 10.59 16.06 38.77
CA GLN A 688 10.01 14.91 39.47
C GLN A 688 10.32 13.63 38.70
N ILE A 689 10.64 12.56 39.43
CA ILE A 689 10.99 11.24 38.90
C ILE A 689 9.90 10.24 39.26
N HIS A 690 9.38 9.56 38.24
CA HIS A 690 8.39 8.52 38.40
C HIS A 690 8.73 7.28 37.57
N TRP A 691 8.42 6.10 38.11
CA TRP A 691 8.71 4.81 37.51
C TRP A 691 7.42 4.16 37.01
N TYR A 692 7.47 3.55 35.83
CA TYR A 692 6.37 2.84 35.20
C TYR A 692 6.78 1.41 34.89
N ASN A 693 5.96 0.45 35.32
CA ASN A 693 6.24 -0.96 35.10
C ASN A 693 5.89 -1.33 33.66
N ALA A 694 6.91 -1.46 32.82
CA ALA A 694 6.76 -1.73 31.39
C ALA A 694 6.19 -3.13 31.06
N ARG A 695 6.05 -4.01 32.06
CA ARG A 695 5.54 -5.39 31.90
C ARG A 695 4.03 -5.48 32.07
N ILE A 696 3.50 -4.78 33.07
CA ILE A 696 2.10 -4.90 33.49
C ILE A 696 1.33 -3.58 33.45
N GLY A 697 2.02 -2.45 33.30
CA GLY A 697 1.44 -1.11 33.31
C GLY A 697 0.97 -0.66 34.69
N GLY A 698 -0.07 0.18 34.70
CA GLY A 698 -0.67 0.76 35.92
C GLY A 698 -0.21 2.20 36.18
N ASP A 699 -0.36 2.65 37.42
CA ASP A 699 0.00 4.02 37.81
C ASP A 699 1.53 4.21 37.88
N LEU A 700 1.96 5.45 37.70
CA LEU A 700 3.32 5.90 38.00
C LEU A 700 3.65 5.70 39.48
N GLN A 701 4.86 5.23 39.76
CA GLN A 701 5.33 4.85 41.10
C GLN A 701 6.54 5.67 41.53
N SER A 702 6.69 5.88 42.85
CA SER A 702 7.89 6.50 43.40
C SER A 702 9.03 5.48 43.51
N GLY A 703 10.20 5.82 42.98
CA GLY A 703 11.44 5.10 43.24
C GLY A 703 12.17 5.61 44.49
N SER A 704 13.45 5.25 44.63
CA SER A 704 14.28 5.71 45.76
C SER A 704 14.62 7.20 45.72
N VAL A 705 14.58 7.81 44.53
CA VAL A 705 14.75 9.25 44.29
C VAL A 705 13.44 9.79 43.72
N LYS A 706 12.96 10.90 44.25
CA LYS A 706 11.68 11.52 43.86
C LYS A 706 11.85 12.80 43.06
N THR A 707 12.89 13.57 43.35
CA THR A 707 13.21 14.80 42.63
C THR A 707 14.71 14.91 42.41
N VAL A 708 15.09 15.58 41.32
CA VAL A 708 16.48 15.95 40.99
C VAL A 708 16.49 17.40 40.48
N SER A 709 17.62 18.08 40.62
CA SER A 709 17.82 19.42 40.04
C SER A 709 18.59 19.33 38.73
N GLY A 710 18.18 20.11 37.74
CA GLY A 710 18.97 20.35 36.53
C GLY A 710 20.27 21.11 36.82
N GLY A 711 21.10 21.29 35.79
CA GLY A 711 22.39 21.96 35.86
C GLY A 711 23.58 21.01 36.05
N GLY A 712 23.37 19.71 35.94
CA GLY A 712 24.43 18.70 35.96
C GLY A 712 23.92 17.28 35.73
N SER A 713 24.84 16.31 35.78
CA SER A 713 24.49 14.90 35.76
C SER A 713 23.95 14.43 37.12
N VAL A 714 22.84 13.70 37.09
CA VAL A 714 22.11 13.25 38.29
C VAL A 714 21.73 11.77 38.19
N GLU A 715 21.69 11.08 39.32
CA GLU A 715 21.22 9.69 39.42
C GLU A 715 19.69 9.62 39.55
N ILE A 716 19.05 8.78 38.73
CA ILE A 716 17.57 8.65 38.75
C ILE A 716 17.05 7.75 39.88
N GLY A 717 17.95 7.06 40.60
CA GLY A 717 17.63 6.18 41.71
C GLY A 717 17.21 4.76 41.29
N GLN A 718 16.71 3.99 42.26
CA GLN A 718 16.28 2.61 42.07
C GLN A 718 14.76 2.51 41.86
N PRO A 719 14.28 1.52 41.07
CA PRO A 719 12.86 1.25 40.92
C PRO A 719 12.23 0.80 42.25
N PRO A 720 10.90 0.89 42.38
CA PRO A 720 10.18 0.50 43.59
C PRO A 720 10.26 -1.01 43.90
N ALA A 721 10.44 -1.85 42.88
CA ALA A 721 10.54 -3.30 42.98
C ALA A 721 11.24 -3.88 41.73
N ASP A 722 11.51 -5.19 41.72
CA ASP A 722 12.04 -5.95 40.58
C ASP A 722 13.19 -5.21 39.86
N ALA A 723 14.25 -4.89 40.60
CA ALA A 723 15.33 -4.04 40.10
C ALA A 723 16.12 -4.64 38.93
N ASP A 724 15.99 -5.94 38.68
CA ASP A 724 16.57 -6.67 37.55
C ASP A 724 15.63 -6.75 36.33
N GLN A 725 14.46 -6.13 36.39
CA GLN A 725 13.46 -6.14 35.32
C GLN A 725 13.28 -4.75 34.69
N ASP A 726 12.69 -4.69 33.50
CA ASP A 726 12.59 -3.46 32.70
C ASP A 726 11.65 -2.38 33.26
N TRP A 727 12.08 -1.13 33.23
CA TRP A 727 11.27 0.02 33.68
C TRP A 727 11.36 1.19 32.70
N ALA A 728 10.25 1.91 32.53
CA ALA A 728 10.26 3.26 31.97
C ALA A 728 10.26 4.28 33.12
N VAL A 729 11.01 5.35 32.98
CA VAL A 729 11.16 6.40 33.98
C VAL A 729 10.80 7.72 33.33
N LEU A 730 9.83 8.42 33.90
CA LEU A 730 9.42 9.75 33.46
C LEU A 730 10.02 10.79 34.39
N LEU A 731 10.84 11.67 33.83
CA LEU A 731 11.29 12.90 34.47
C LEU A 731 10.50 14.07 33.88
N ARG A 732 9.89 14.89 34.74
CA ARG A 732 9.12 16.07 34.30
C ARG A 732 9.27 17.21 35.29
N LYS A 733 9.39 18.42 34.76
CA LYS A 733 9.50 19.66 35.54
C LYS A 733 8.21 20.00 36.31
#